data_AF-A0A926YBY1-F1
#
_entry.id   AF-A0A926YBY1-F1
#
_cell.length_a   1.000
_cell.length_b   1.000
_cell.length_c   1.000
_cell.angle_alpha   90.00
_cell.angle_beta   90.00
_cell.angle_gamma   90.00
#
_symmetry.space_group_name_H-M   'P 1'
#
loop_
_entity.id
_entity.type
_entity.pdbx_description
1 polymer ?
#
loop_
_entity_poly.entity_id
_entity_poly.type
_entity_poly.pdbx_seq_one_letter_code
_entity_poly.pdbx_strand_id
1 'polypeptide(L)'
;MPVATQSLEELCINSIRFLAVDAVEKAKSGHPGLPMGAAPMAFVLWDRFMRYNPKNPKWFNRDRFVLSAGHGSMLQYALLYLMGFDSVSIEDIKQFRQWESKTPGHPENFMTPGVEVTTGPLGQGIANAVGLAMAEAHLAAKFNKPDSTIVDHYTYVILGDGCNMEGISGEACSFAGHLGLGKLIALYDDNHISIDGSTDVAFTEDVSKRFEAYGWHVLHVEDGNTDLAAIEKAINEAKAVTDKPTMIKVTTIIGYGSPNKQNTAGVHGAALGADEIALTREKLGWQHEPFVIPEDVLNHTRKAVERGAGYEAEWNKTFSDYKAKYPQEGAEFDRYITGQLPDGWDKVLPTYTAEDKALPTRKHSENCLNKLASVLPELIGGSADLTHSNLTEIKGSGDFQKGQYQNPNIHFGVREHGMGAICNGIALHQSGLIPYGATFLIFTDYMRAAIRLSALSQAGVIWVMTHDSIGQGEDGPTHQPIETLASLRAIPNLTVIRPADGNECSGAYKLAIEKAKQNHPTLLAFTRQNVPNLAGTSIEGVAKGGYTVVESEGTPDIILIGTGSEVSLCVTAAEKLTAEGKKVRVVSMPSTEVFDGQDAAYKESILPKSVTKRLVVEAAASFGWHKYVGMEGDTVSIDRFGASAPGGVCLEKFGFSADNVLAKAKALLG
;
A
#
# COMPACT_ATOMS: atom_id res chain seq x y z
N MET A 1 -26.35 -22.92 -44.06
CA MET A 1 -25.94 -22.31 -42.79
C MET A 1 -24.74 -23.10 -42.31
N PRO A 2 -23.53 -22.53 -42.25
CA PRO A 2 -22.42 -23.24 -41.64
C PRO A 2 -22.78 -23.46 -40.17
N VAL A 3 -22.70 -24.71 -39.71
CA VAL A 3 -22.87 -25.06 -38.30
C VAL A 3 -21.83 -24.24 -37.52
N ALA A 4 -22.25 -23.49 -36.50
CA ALA A 4 -21.31 -22.77 -35.65
C ALA A 4 -20.32 -23.80 -35.05
N THR A 5 -19.04 -23.69 -35.42
CA THR A 5 -18.00 -24.64 -35.03
C THR A 5 -17.49 -24.44 -33.60
N GLN A 6 -17.96 -23.39 -32.89
CA GLN A 6 -17.62 -23.07 -31.50
C GLN A 6 -18.87 -22.70 -30.71
N SER A 7 -18.87 -23.05 -29.42
CA SER A 7 -19.87 -22.54 -28.47
C SER A 7 -19.65 -21.03 -28.21
N LEU A 8 -20.70 -20.36 -27.75
CA LEU A 8 -20.60 -18.94 -27.35
C LEU A 8 -19.57 -18.72 -26.23
N GLU A 9 -19.45 -19.68 -25.31
CA GLU A 9 -18.50 -19.62 -24.20
C GLU A 9 -17.06 -19.72 -24.69
N GLU A 10 -16.78 -20.64 -25.63
CA GLU A 10 -15.49 -20.73 -26.30
C GLU A 10 -15.15 -19.44 -27.05
N LEU A 11 -16.14 -18.82 -27.70
CA LEU A 11 -15.96 -17.56 -28.42
C LEU A 11 -15.65 -16.38 -27.48
N CYS A 12 -16.30 -16.34 -26.30
CA CYS A 12 -15.99 -15.36 -25.25
C CYS A 12 -14.56 -15.56 -24.70
N ILE A 13 -14.18 -16.80 -24.40
CA ILE A 13 -12.83 -17.14 -23.91
C ILE A 13 -11.78 -16.79 -24.96
N ASN A 14 -11.99 -17.17 -26.22
CA ASN A 14 -11.06 -16.86 -27.30
C ASN A 14 -10.99 -15.35 -27.59
N SER A 15 -12.08 -14.60 -27.40
CA SER A 15 -12.04 -13.13 -27.46
C SER A 15 -11.06 -12.54 -26.44
N ILE A 16 -11.04 -13.07 -25.20
CA ILE A 16 -10.07 -12.66 -24.18
C ILE A 16 -8.64 -12.98 -24.64
N ARG A 17 -8.41 -14.22 -25.10
CA ARG A 17 -7.09 -14.67 -25.58
C ARG A 17 -6.57 -13.78 -26.71
N PHE A 18 -7.38 -13.53 -27.73
CA PHE A 18 -6.94 -12.81 -28.92
C PHE A 18 -6.84 -11.30 -28.71
N LEU A 19 -7.66 -10.68 -27.86
CA LEU A 19 -7.41 -9.29 -27.43
C LEU A 19 -6.04 -9.15 -26.77
N ALA A 20 -5.68 -10.09 -25.88
CA ALA A 20 -4.38 -10.08 -25.23
C ALA A 20 -3.23 -10.28 -26.22
N VAL A 21 -3.33 -11.30 -27.08
CA VAL A 21 -2.32 -11.60 -28.11
C VAL A 21 -2.12 -10.41 -29.05
N ASP A 22 -3.21 -9.83 -29.57
CA ASP A 22 -3.14 -8.73 -30.54
C ASP A 22 -2.59 -7.45 -29.93
N ALA A 23 -2.98 -7.13 -28.69
CA ALA A 23 -2.46 -5.95 -27.99
C ALA A 23 -0.96 -6.08 -27.70
N VAL A 24 -0.51 -7.25 -27.24
CA VAL A 24 0.92 -7.54 -27.00
C VAL A 24 1.71 -7.48 -28.32
N GLU A 25 1.17 -8.06 -29.39
CA GLU A 25 1.81 -8.06 -30.70
C GLU A 25 1.94 -6.64 -31.26
N LYS A 26 0.89 -5.82 -31.12
CA LYS A 26 0.91 -4.42 -31.57
C LYS A 26 1.90 -3.59 -30.74
N ALA A 27 1.92 -3.77 -29.43
CA ALA A 27 2.84 -3.07 -28.53
C ALA A 27 4.29 -3.55 -28.65
N LYS A 28 4.53 -4.72 -29.29
CA LYS A 28 5.81 -5.44 -29.30
C LYS A 28 6.38 -5.69 -27.90
N SER A 29 5.48 -5.78 -26.92
CA SER A 29 5.81 -5.81 -25.49
C SER A 29 4.63 -6.37 -24.69
N GLY A 30 4.89 -7.30 -23.77
CA GLY A 30 3.88 -7.83 -22.85
C GLY A 30 3.91 -9.36 -22.72
N HIS A 31 2.91 -9.89 -22.02
CA HIS A 31 2.88 -11.27 -21.54
C HIS A 31 1.60 -11.96 -22.05
N PRO A 32 1.64 -12.72 -23.17
CA PRO A 32 0.45 -13.37 -23.71
C PRO A 32 0.15 -14.71 -23.03
N GLY A 33 1.16 -15.36 -22.42
CA GLY A 33 1.05 -16.71 -21.87
C GLY A 33 -0.05 -16.89 -20.82
N LEU A 34 -0.01 -16.08 -19.75
CA LEU A 34 -1.02 -16.15 -18.68
C LEU A 34 -2.43 -15.78 -19.20
N PRO A 35 -2.65 -14.67 -19.94
CA PRO A 35 -3.96 -14.39 -20.50
C PRO A 35 -4.54 -15.53 -21.34
N MET A 36 -3.69 -16.28 -22.06
CA MET A 36 -4.14 -17.42 -22.87
C MET A 36 -4.58 -18.62 -22.01
N GLY A 37 -3.79 -18.98 -20.99
CA GLY A 37 -4.08 -20.10 -20.08
C GLY A 37 -5.22 -19.81 -19.11
N ALA A 38 -5.24 -18.62 -18.50
CA ALA A 38 -6.19 -18.23 -17.46
C ALA A 38 -7.51 -17.62 -17.98
N ALA A 39 -7.68 -17.45 -19.30
CA ALA A 39 -8.93 -16.94 -19.86
C ALA A 39 -10.20 -17.73 -19.44
N PRO A 40 -10.20 -19.08 -19.37
CA PRO A 40 -11.37 -19.84 -18.92
C PRO A 40 -11.77 -19.53 -17.47
N MET A 41 -10.81 -19.58 -16.54
CA MET A 41 -11.10 -19.31 -15.12
C MET A 41 -11.57 -17.88 -14.89
N ALA A 42 -10.97 -16.92 -15.59
CA ALA A 42 -11.35 -15.52 -15.47
C ALA A 42 -12.72 -15.24 -16.10
N PHE A 43 -13.04 -15.86 -17.24
CA PHE A 43 -14.35 -15.77 -17.88
C PHE A 43 -15.45 -16.30 -16.95
N VAL A 44 -15.28 -17.52 -16.40
CA VAL A 44 -16.27 -18.11 -15.49
C VAL A 44 -16.48 -17.21 -14.28
N LEU A 45 -15.39 -16.74 -13.65
CA LEU A 45 -15.45 -15.85 -12.48
C LEU A 45 -16.22 -14.56 -12.78
N TRP A 46 -15.84 -13.84 -13.83
CA TRP A 46 -16.42 -12.53 -14.15
C TRP A 46 -17.86 -12.63 -14.69
N ASP A 47 -18.15 -13.63 -15.53
CA ASP A 47 -19.48 -13.72 -16.14
C ASP A 47 -20.53 -14.25 -15.15
N ARG A 48 -20.17 -15.21 -14.28
CA ARG A 48 -21.14 -15.97 -13.47
C ARG A 48 -21.14 -15.62 -11.99
N PHE A 49 -20.02 -15.19 -11.41
CA PHE A 49 -19.87 -15.12 -9.95
C PHE A 49 -19.74 -13.71 -9.39
N MET A 50 -18.89 -12.88 -10.00
CA MET A 50 -18.59 -11.58 -9.44
C MET A 50 -19.81 -10.65 -9.50
N ARG A 51 -20.09 -9.96 -8.40
CA ARG A 51 -21.07 -8.88 -8.32
C ARG A 51 -20.37 -7.53 -8.49
N TYR A 52 -20.50 -6.90 -9.64
CA TYR A 52 -19.91 -5.58 -9.91
C TYR A 52 -20.81 -4.77 -10.83
N ASN A 53 -20.65 -3.45 -10.82
CA ASN A 53 -21.29 -2.57 -11.80
C ASN A 53 -20.22 -1.92 -12.71
N PRO A 54 -20.12 -2.30 -14.00
CA PRO A 54 -19.17 -1.69 -14.93
C PRO A 54 -19.34 -0.17 -15.10
N LYS A 55 -20.56 0.33 -14.85
CA LYS A 55 -20.90 1.77 -14.94
C LYS A 55 -20.70 2.51 -13.62
N ASN A 56 -20.43 1.79 -12.53
CA ASN A 56 -19.96 2.36 -11.29
C ASN A 56 -18.83 1.49 -10.67
N PRO A 57 -17.60 1.62 -11.17
CA PRO A 57 -16.45 0.90 -10.62
C PRO A 57 -16.14 1.23 -9.16
N LYS A 58 -16.79 2.26 -8.58
CA LYS A 58 -16.66 2.68 -7.19
C LYS A 58 -17.82 2.23 -6.30
N TRP A 59 -18.78 1.46 -6.82
CA TRP A 59 -19.87 0.93 -6.01
C TRP A 59 -19.30 0.17 -4.79
N PHE A 60 -19.70 0.60 -3.59
CA PHE A 60 -19.07 0.18 -2.33
C PHE A 60 -19.08 -1.34 -2.14
N ASN A 61 -20.22 -1.99 -2.39
CA ASN A 61 -20.43 -3.41 -2.09
C ASN A 61 -20.19 -4.34 -3.29
N ARG A 62 -19.37 -3.91 -4.26
CA ARG A 62 -18.93 -4.78 -5.36
C ARG A 62 -17.98 -5.86 -4.84
N ASP A 63 -17.95 -7.03 -5.47
CA ASP A 63 -16.85 -7.96 -5.29
C ASP A 63 -15.55 -7.30 -5.77
N ARG A 64 -14.46 -7.52 -5.02
CA ARG A 64 -13.13 -6.99 -5.37
C ARG A 64 -12.36 -8.04 -6.16
N PHE A 65 -11.67 -7.62 -7.22
CA PHE A 65 -10.80 -8.50 -8.01
C PHE A 65 -9.37 -7.96 -8.08
N VAL A 66 -8.41 -8.81 -7.75
CA VAL A 66 -6.98 -8.51 -7.82
C VAL A 66 -6.28 -9.49 -8.75
N LEU A 67 -5.64 -8.97 -9.79
CA LEU A 67 -4.70 -9.75 -10.59
C LEU A 67 -3.31 -9.66 -9.93
N SER A 68 -3.01 -10.57 -9.00
CA SER A 68 -1.71 -10.60 -8.31
C SER A 68 -0.57 -10.90 -9.27
N ALA A 69 -0.81 -11.77 -10.26
CA ALA A 69 0.08 -11.98 -11.40
C ALA A 69 -0.04 -10.83 -12.41
N GLY A 70 0.31 -9.60 -11.98
CA GLY A 70 0.05 -8.36 -12.73
C GLY A 70 0.69 -8.29 -14.11
N HIS A 71 1.69 -9.14 -14.41
CA HIS A 71 2.27 -9.21 -15.75
C HIS A 71 1.23 -9.62 -16.81
N GLY A 72 0.21 -10.39 -16.42
CA GLY A 72 -0.95 -10.76 -17.25
C GLY A 72 -1.99 -9.66 -17.42
N SER A 73 -1.62 -8.38 -17.28
CA SER A 73 -2.51 -7.20 -17.30
C SER A 73 -3.52 -7.19 -18.43
N MET A 74 -3.16 -7.67 -19.62
CA MET A 74 -4.07 -7.77 -20.76
C MET A 74 -5.28 -8.70 -20.53
N LEU A 75 -5.18 -9.70 -19.64
CA LEU A 75 -6.34 -10.48 -19.20
C LEU A 75 -7.37 -9.57 -18.54
N GLN A 76 -6.95 -8.75 -17.58
CA GLN A 76 -7.83 -7.85 -16.85
C GLN A 76 -8.37 -6.74 -17.77
N TYR A 77 -7.55 -6.15 -18.64
CA TYR A 77 -8.03 -5.13 -19.57
C TYR A 77 -9.01 -5.68 -20.59
N ALA A 78 -8.80 -6.90 -21.10
CA ALA A 78 -9.76 -7.57 -21.97
C ALA A 78 -11.09 -7.80 -21.23
N LEU A 79 -11.08 -8.22 -19.97
CA LEU A 79 -12.29 -8.39 -19.16
C LEU A 79 -13.01 -7.05 -18.92
N LEU A 80 -12.30 -5.99 -18.53
CA LEU A 80 -12.88 -4.66 -18.39
C LEU A 80 -13.54 -4.19 -19.69
N TYR A 81 -12.81 -4.33 -20.81
CA TYR A 81 -13.32 -4.02 -22.14
C TYR A 81 -14.49 -4.89 -22.54
N LEU A 82 -14.59 -6.17 -22.17
CA LEU A 82 -15.70 -7.04 -22.56
C LEU A 82 -16.92 -6.90 -21.65
N MET A 83 -16.74 -6.57 -20.37
CA MET A 83 -17.81 -6.59 -19.36
C MET A 83 -18.60 -5.28 -19.20
N GLY A 84 -18.02 -4.12 -19.47
CA GLY A 84 -18.83 -2.90 -19.70
C GLY A 84 -18.15 -1.60 -19.33
N PHE A 85 -16.89 -1.66 -18.92
CA PHE A 85 -16.24 -0.57 -18.22
C PHE A 85 -15.87 0.54 -19.20
N ASP A 86 -16.30 1.76 -18.90
CA ASP A 86 -15.99 2.94 -19.73
C ASP A 86 -14.52 3.36 -19.63
N SER A 87 -13.77 2.79 -18.68
CA SER A 87 -12.34 3.02 -18.51
C SER A 87 -11.48 2.39 -19.60
N VAL A 88 -11.98 1.36 -20.29
CA VAL A 88 -11.21 0.62 -21.29
C VAL A 88 -12.06 0.42 -22.55
N SER A 89 -11.78 1.20 -23.58
CA SER A 89 -12.30 1.02 -24.94
C SER A 89 -11.41 0.11 -25.78
N ILE A 90 -11.87 -0.27 -26.97
CA ILE A 90 -11.03 -1.01 -27.92
C ILE A 90 -9.81 -0.19 -28.37
N GLU A 91 -9.93 1.14 -28.40
CA GLU A 91 -8.81 2.02 -28.72
C GLU A 91 -7.78 2.06 -27.57
N ASP A 92 -8.23 1.99 -26.32
CA ASP A 92 -7.33 1.84 -25.18
C ASP A 92 -6.59 0.50 -25.21
N ILE A 93 -7.26 -0.60 -25.58
CA ILE A 93 -6.61 -1.91 -25.78
C ILE A 93 -5.54 -1.84 -26.88
N LYS A 94 -5.86 -1.16 -27.98
CA LYS A 94 -4.90 -0.89 -29.07
C LYS A 94 -3.74 0.01 -28.65
N GLN A 95 -3.82 0.70 -27.51
CA GLN A 95 -2.76 1.55 -26.93
C GLN A 95 -2.10 0.89 -25.71
N PHE A 96 -2.19 -0.43 -25.56
CA PHE A 96 -1.48 -1.16 -24.51
C PHE A 96 0.02 -0.80 -24.46
N ARG A 97 0.51 -0.47 -23.26
CA ARG A 97 1.90 -0.07 -22.99
C ARG A 97 2.39 1.19 -23.71
N GLN A 98 1.49 2.03 -24.22
CA GLN A 98 1.86 3.31 -24.83
C GLN A 98 1.84 4.45 -23.80
N TRP A 99 2.56 5.53 -24.11
CA TRP A 99 2.61 6.73 -23.27
C TRP A 99 1.20 7.25 -22.97
N GLU A 100 0.92 7.54 -21.68
CA GLU A 100 -0.37 8.06 -21.18
C GLU A 100 -1.60 7.18 -21.45
N SER A 101 -1.41 5.92 -21.86
CA SER A 101 -2.56 5.02 -22.08
C SER A 101 -3.21 4.58 -20.77
N LYS A 102 -4.51 4.26 -20.84
CA LYS A 102 -5.27 3.66 -19.72
C LYS A 102 -5.02 2.16 -19.56
N THR A 103 -4.09 1.60 -20.32
CA THR A 103 -3.72 0.19 -20.35
C THR A 103 -2.21 0.04 -20.16
N PRO A 104 -1.67 0.46 -18.98
CA PRO A 104 -0.25 0.36 -18.68
C PRO A 104 0.23 -1.10 -18.62
N GLY A 105 1.55 -1.30 -18.66
CA GLY A 105 2.13 -2.65 -18.78
C GLY A 105 1.81 -3.61 -17.63
N HIS A 106 1.49 -3.07 -16.45
CA HIS A 106 0.95 -3.77 -15.29
C HIS A 106 -0.27 -2.99 -14.77
N PRO A 107 -1.22 -3.59 -14.02
CA PRO A 107 -2.42 -2.90 -13.55
C PRO A 107 -2.07 -1.78 -12.58
N GLU A 108 -2.62 -0.59 -12.81
CA GLU A 108 -2.41 0.60 -11.99
C GLU A 108 -3.76 1.20 -11.58
N ASN A 109 -4.10 1.13 -10.29
CA ASN A 109 -5.41 1.56 -9.79
C ASN A 109 -5.67 3.06 -10.01
N PHE A 110 -4.62 3.88 -9.96
CA PHE A 110 -4.70 5.33 -10.15
C PHE A 110 -4.87 5.73 -11.63
N MET A 111 -4.66 4.80 -12.57
CA MET A 111 -4.80 5.04 -14.01
C MET A 111 -6.11 4.49 -14.58
N THR A 112 -6.52 3.28 -14.17
CA THR A 112 -7.58 2.52 -14.85
C THR A 112 -8.72 2.19 -13.89
N PRO A 113 -9.85 2.94 -13.92
CA PRO A 113 -11.02 2.59 -13.11
C PRO A 113 -11.49 1.14 -13.36
N GLY A 114 -11.74 0.39 -12.28
CA GLY A 114 -12.01 -1.06 -12.35
C GLY A 114 -10.77 -1.93 -12.06
N VAL A 115 -9.59 -1.33 -11.98
CA VAL A 115 -8.41 -1.95 -11.33
C VAL A 115 -8.41 -1.55 -9.86
N GLU A 116 -8.51 -2.53 -8.97
CA GLU A 116 -8.63 -2.29 -7.52
C GLU A 116 -7.32 -1.83 -6.87
N VAL A 117 -6.22 -2.48 -7.23
CA VAL A 117 -4.89 -2.25 -6.63
C VAL A 117 -3.81 -2.28 -7.71
N THR A 118 -2.71 -1.58 -7.47
CA THR A 118 -1.54 -1.64 -8.36
C THR A 118 -0.76 -2.92 -8.10
N THR A 119 -0.62 -3.77 -9.12
CA THR A 119 0.17 -5.02 -9.05
C THR A 119 1.28 -5.03 -10.10
N GLY A 120 2.14 -6.05 -10.06
CA GLY A 120 3.34 -6.14 -10.91
C GLY A 120 4.50 -6.73 -10.13
N PRO A 121 4.94 -6.07 -9.04
CA PRO A 121 5.77 -6.73 -8.03
C PRO A 121 5.01 -7.92 -7.44
N LEU A 122 5.56 -9.12 -7.61
CA LEU A 122 4.87 -10.38 -7.30
C LEU A 122 4.62 -10.52 -5.79
N GLY A 123 3.60 -11.30 -5.43
CA GLY A 123 3.18 -11.53 -4.03
C GLY A 123 2.42 -10.37 -3.38
N GLN A 124 2.63 -9.12 -3.81
CA GLN A 124 1.95 -7.94 -3.26
C GLN A 124 0.43 -7.99 -3.46
N GLY A 125 -0.04 -8.44 -4.63
CA GLY A 125 -1.47 -8.44 -4.96
C GLY A 125 -2.30 -9.35 -4.06
N ILE A 126 -1.87 -10.60 -3.82
CA ILE A 126 -2.54 -11.50 -2.86
C ILE A 126 -2.50 -10.92 -1.44
N ALA A 127 -1.41 -10.27 -1.04
CA ALA A 127 -1.33 -9.63 0.27
C ALA A 127 -2.24 -8.38 0.37
N ASN A 128 -2.41 -7.60 -0.70
CA ASN A 128 -3.43 -6.54 -0.77
C ASN A 128 -4.84 -7.11 -0.68
N ALA A 129 -5.11 -8.24 -1.33
CA ALA A 129 -6.41 -8.89 -1.28
C ALA A 129 -6.76 -9.39 0.14
N VAL A 130 -5.78 -9.84 0.92
CA VAL A 130 -5.99 -10.10 2.36
C VAL A 130 -6.47 -8.83 3.07
N GLY A 131 -5.85 -7.67 2.80
CA GLY A 131 -6.31 -6.37 3.32
C GLY A 131 -7.71 -5.96 2.87
N LEU A 132 -8.06 -6.17 1.60
CA LEU A 132 -9.42 -5.93 1.09
C LEU A 132 -10.45 -6.80 1.80
N ALA A 133 -10.16 -8.09 2.00
CA ALA A 133 -11.04 -9.00 2.73
C ALA A 133 -11.14 -8.67 4.23
N MET A 134 -10.05 -8.19 4.85
CA MET A 134 -10.10 -7.70 6.23
C MET A 134 -10.97 -6.45 6.38
N ALA A 135 -10.89 -5.51 5.43
CA ALA A 135 -11.73 -4.32 5.43
C ALA A 135 -13.23 -4.68 5.30
N GLU A 136 -13.57 -5.63 4.43
CA GLU A 136 -14.92 -6.17 4.32
C GLU A 136 -15.39 -6.79 5.64
N ALA A 137 -14.61 -7.70 6.22
CA ALA A 137 -14.97 -8.39 7.46
C ALA A 137 -15.13 -7.41 8.63
N HIS A 138 -14.26 -6.40 8.71
CA HIS A 138 -14.33 -5.35 9.73
C HIS A 138 -15.63 -4.55 9.63
N LEU A 139 -15.92 -4.04 8.43
CA LEU A 139 -17.09 -3.18 8.20
C LEU A 139 -18.39 -3.98 8.29
N ALA A 140 -18.40 -5.23 7.84
CA ALA A 140 -19.51 -6.15 8.02
C ALA A 140 -19.82 -6.39 9.50
N ALA A 141 -18.81 -6.71 10.32
CA ALA A 141 -19.00 -6.93 11.75
C ALA A 141 -19.42 -5.65 12.50
N LYS A 142 -19.00 -4.47 12.00
CA LYS A 142 -19.33 -3.19 12.61
C LYS A 142 -20.75 -2.71 12.26
N PHE A 143 -21.17 -2.87 11.01
CA PHE A 143 -22.37 -2.20 10.49
C PHE A 143 -23.52 -3.13 10.13
N ASN A 144 -23.29 -4.42 9.83
CA ASN A 144 -24.42 -5.30 9.57
C ASN A 144 -25.25 -5.51 10.84
N LYS A 145 -26.55 -5.63 10.64
CA LYS A 145 -27.53 -5.93 11.69
C LYS A 145 -28.17 -7.29 11.39
N PRO A 146 -28.74 -7.98 12.40
CA PRO A 146 -29.37 -9.29 12.19
C PRO A 146 -30.47 -9.31 11.12
N ASP A 147 -31.06 -8.16 10.80
CA ASP A 147 -32.15 -7.98 9.85
C ASP A 147 -31.83 -7.01 8.70
N SER A 148 -30.56 -6.58 8.55
CA SER A 148 -30.13 -5.72 7.45
C SER A 148 -28.62 -5.84 7.19
N THR A 149 -28.27 -6.29 5.98
CA THR A 149 -26.89 -6.53 5.55
C THR A 149 -26.50 -5.50 4.49
N ILE A 150 -25.52 -4.65 4.79
CA ILE A 150 -25.06 -3.57 3.89
C ILE A 150 -23.59 -3.71 3.48
N VAL A 151 -22.82 -4.58 4.14
CA VAL A 151 -21.47 -4.98 3.74
C VAL A 151 -21.44 -6.49 3.59
N ASP A 152 -21.40 -6.97 2.35
CA ASP A 152 -21.36 -8.38 2.01
C ASP A 152 -20.85 -8.56 0.60
N HIS A 153 -19.54 -8.74 0.46
CA HIS A 153 -18.92 -8.99 -0.84
C HIS A 153 -17.67 -9.85 -0.72
N TYR A 154 -17.29 -10.49 -1.81
CA TYR A 154 -16.10 -11.33 -1.90
C TYR A 154 -14.87 -10.53 -2.33
N THR A 155 -13.70 -11.11 -2.08
CA THR A 155 -12.43 -10.69 -2.67
C THR A 155 -11.86 -11.88 -3.44
N TYR A 156 -11.67 -11.70 -4.75
CA TYR A 156 -11.11 -12.70 -5.64
C TYR A 156 -9.71 -12.31 -6.10
N VAL A 157 -8.83 -13.30 -6.22
CA VAL A 157 -7.45 -13.11 -6.67
C VAL A 157 -7.12 -14.11 -7.77
N ILE A 158 -6.44 -13.66 -8.83
CA ILE A 158 -5.69 -14.57 -9.71
C ILE A 158 -4.19 -14.38 -9.43
N LEU A 159 -3.52 -15.47 -9.09
CA LEU A 159 -2.08 -15.52 -8.83
C LEU A 159 -1.44 -16.71 -9.57
N GLY A 160 -0.13 -16.67 -9.75
CA GLY A 160 0.65 -17.76 -10.35
C GLY A 160 1.86 -18.13 -9.49
N ASP A 161 2.72 -18.99 -10.03
CA ASP A 161 3.90 -19.54 -9.33
C ASP A 161 4.79 -18.46 -8.71
N GLY A 162 5.07 -17.40 -9.48
CA GLY A 162 5.89 -16.28 -9.00
C GLY A 162 5.34 -15.58 -7.76
N CYS A 163 4.01 -15.53 -7.60
CA CYS A 163 3.42 -15.01 -6.36
C CYS A 163 3.63 -15.99 -5.20
N ASN A 164 3.50 -17.30 -5.44
CA ASN A 164 3.65 -18.33 -4.41
C ASN A 164 5.10 -18.51 -3.95
N MET A 165 6.09 -18.15 -4.77
CA MET A 165 7.51 -18.14 -4.41
C MET A 165 7.88 -16.98 -3.48
N GLU A 166 7.18 -15.86 -3.57
CA GLU A 166 7.49 -14.65 -2.80
C GLU A 166 7.11 -14.81 -1.31
N GLY A 167 8.05 -14.52 -0.41
CA GLY A 167 7.87 -14.70 1.04
C GLY A 167 6.70 -13.89 1.62
N ILE A 168 6.43 -12.70 1.06
CA ILE A 168 5.29 -11.86 1.43
C ILE A 168 3.93 -12.57 1.26
N SER A 169 3.81 -13.44 0.25
CA SER A 169 2.58 -14.22 0.06
C SER A 169 2.40 -15.22 1.19
N GLY A 170 3.48 -15.84 1.66
CA GLY A 170 3.47 -16.76 2.80
C GLY A 170 3.10 -16.04 4.10
N GLU A 171 3.63 -14.83 4.32
CA GLU A 171 3.24 -13.98 5.45
C GLU A 171 1.74 -13.68 5.44
N ALA A 172 1.24 -13.14 4.33
CA ALA A 172 -0.15 -12.70 4.21
C ALA A 172 -1.15 -13.88 4.22
N CYS A 173 -0.84 -14.97 3.53
CA CYS A 173 -1.70 -16.16 3.51
C CYS A 173 -1.72 -16.89 4.86
N SER A 174 -0.57 -16.96 5.56
CA SER A 174 -0.55 -17.44 6.95
C SER A 174 -1.49 -16.62 7.84
N PHE A 175 -1.46 -15.30 7.69
CA PHE A 175 -2.30 -14.40 8.47
C PHE A 175 -3.79 -14.49 8.10
N ALA A 176 -4.12 -14.58 6.82
CA ALA A 176 -5.50 -14.76 6.34
C ALA A 176 -6.14 -16.06 6.83
N GLY A 177 -5.36 -17.15 6.86
CA GLY A 177 -5.80 -18.44 7.39
C GLY A 177 -6.03 -18.38 8.91
N HIS A 178 -5.12 -17.75 9.65
CA HIS A 178 -5.30 -17.47 11.09
C HIS A 178 -6.59 -16.69 11.38
N LEU A 179 -6.88 -15.67 10.56
CA LEU A 179 -8.08 -14.84 10.70
C LEU A 179 -9.36 -15.50 10.18
N GLY A 180 -9.28 -16.61 9.44
CA GLY A 180 -10.45 -17.31 8.90
C GLY A 180 -11.26 -16.49 7.89
N LEU A 181 -10.60 -15.75 6.99
CA LEU A 181 -11.24 -14.85 6.01
C LEU A 181 -12.00 -15.61 4.90
N GLY A 182 -13.18 -16.15 5.21
CA GLY A 182 -13.97 -17.00 4.30
C GLY A 182 -14.47 -16.37 3.00
N LYS A 183 -14.40 -15.06 2.87
CA LYS A 183 -14.77 -14.33 1.63
C LYS A 183 -13.58 -14.03 0.72
N LEU A 184 -12.39 -14.52 1.06
CA LEU A 184 -11.19 -14.46 0.21
C LEU A 184 -11.04 -15.75 -0.59
N ILE A 185 -11.08 -15.64 -1.91
CA ILE A 185 -10.95 -16.77 -2.85
C ILE A 185 -9.80 -16.49 -3.82
N ALA A 186 -8.77 -17.32 -3.77
CA ALA A 186 -7.60 -17.23 -4.65
C ALA A 186 -7.66 -18.34 -5.72
N LEU A 187 -7.62 -17.95 -7.00
CA LEU A 187 -7.49 -18.84 -8.14
C LEU A 187 -6.02 -18.87 -8.55
N TYR A 188 -5.35 -19.97 -8.26
CA TYR A 188 -3.96 -20.19 -8.60
C TYR A 188 -3.86 -20.80 -10.00
N ASP A 189 -3.31 -20.03 -10.94
CA ASP A 189 -2.90 -20.50 -12.27
C ASP A 189 -1.64 -21.38 -12.13
N ASP A 190 -1.86 -22.68 -11.94
CA ASP A 190 -0.81 -23.69 -11.84
C ASP A 190 -0.45 -24.20 -13.24
N ASN A 191 0.51 -23.55 -13.88
CA ASN A 191 0.91 -23.86 -15.26
C ASN A 191 2.32 -24.47 -15.37
N HIS A 192 3.01 -24.65 -14.24
CA HIS A 192 4.35 -25.25 -14.14
C HIS A 192 5.46 -24.52 -14.90
N ILE A 193 5.25 -23.24 -15.28
CA ILE A 193 6.21 -22.43 -16.04
C ILE A 193 6.43 -21.08 -15.33
N SER A 194 7.69 -20.82 -14.99
CA SER A 194 8.20 -19.49 -14.65
C SER A 194 8.90 -18.84 -15.85
N ILE A 195 9.37 -17.60 -15.69
CA ILE A 195 10.08 -16.90 -16.76
C ILE A 195 11.38 -17.59 -17.20
N ASP A 196 12.06 -18.31 -16.27
CA ASP A 196 13.33 -19.00 -16.54
C ASP A 196 13.15 -20.45 -17.04
N GLY A 197 11.91 -20.93 -17.17
CA GLY A 197 11.63 -22.30 -17.61
C GLY A 197 10.60 -23.01 -16.76
N SER A 198 10.67 -24.34 -16.76
CA SER A 198 9.87 -25.16 -15.86
C SER A 198 10.09 -24.76 -14.40
N THR A 199 9.01 -24.76 -13.62
CA THR A 199 9.07 -24.56 -12.16
C THR A 199 9.93 -25.61 -11.46
N ASP A 200 10.12 -26.80 -12.03
CA ASP A 200 10.97 -27.87 -11.47
C ASP A 200 12.42 -27.42 -11.18
N VAL A 201 12.87 -26.35 -11.84
CA VAL A 201 14.20 -25.78 -11.64
C VAL A 201 14.36 -25.10 -10.28
N ALA A 202 13.30 -24.50 -9.73
CA ALA A 202 13.39 -23.63 -8.54
C ALA A 202 12.19 -23.68 -7.58
N PHE A 203 11.11 -24.39 -7.93
CA PHE A 203 9.84 -24.37 -7.21
C PHE A 203 9.12 -25.73 -7.33
N THR A 204 9.43 -26.64 -6.40
CA THR A 204 8.95 -28.03 -6.36
C THR A 204 8.22 -28.38 -5.06
N GLU A 205 7.86 -27.38 -4.26
CA GLU A 205 7.09 -27.59 -3.03
C GLU A 205 5.63 -27.95 -3.32
N ASP A 206 4.98 -28.55 -2.32
CA ASP A 206 3.54 -28.81 -2.35
C ASP A 206 2.77 -27.58 -1.87
N VAL A 207 2.42 -26.71 -2.81
CA VAL A 207 1.67 -25.47 -2.54
C VAL A 207 0.33 -25.76 -1.86
N SER A 208 -0.37 -26.82 -2.27
CA SER A 208 -1.64 -27.22 -1.66
C SER A 208 -1.46 -27.55 -0.18
N LYS A 209 -0.49 -28.39 0.18
CA LYS A 209 -0.20 -28.70 1.59
C LYS A 209 0.24 -27.48 2.39
N ARG A 210 1.01 -26.57 1.79
CA ARG A 210 1.41 -25.31 2.44
C ARG A 210 0.19 -24.44 2.78
N PHE A 211 -0.76 -24.30 1.86
CA PHE A 211 -2.00 -23.56 2.09
C PHE A 211 -2.91 -24.24 3.12
N GLU A 212 -3.04 -25.57 3.08
CA GLU A 212 -3.74 -26.33 4.14
C GLU A 212 -3.10 -26.08 5.51
N ALA A 213 -1.76 -26.07 5.60
CA ALA A 213 -1.03 -25.78 6.83
C ALA A 213 -1.24 -24.34 7.34
N TYR A 214 -1.49 -23.37 6.45
CA TYR A 214 -1.91 -22.03 6.84
C TYR A 214 -3.35 -21.96 7.37
N GLY A 215 -4.16 -23.00 7.17
CA GLY A 215 -5.58 -23.04 7.55
C GLY A 215 -6.54 -22.67 6.41
N TRP A 216 -6.10 -22.72 5.16
CA TRP A 216 -6.95 -22.48 3.99
C TRP A 216 -7.74 -23.73 3.63
N HIS A 217 -8.89 -23.53 2.99
CA HIS A 217 -9.55 -24.58 2.20
C HIS A 217 -8.86 -24.68 0.84
N VAL A 218 -8.59 -25.89 0.38
CA VAL A 218 -7.88 -26.11 -0.89
C VAL A 218 -8.72 -26.98 -1.81
N LEU A 219 -8.88 -26.51 -3.04
CA LEU A 219 -9.63 -27.19 -4.10
C LEU A 219 -8.74 -27.34 -5.34
N HIS A 220 -9.06 -28.31 -6.18
CA HIS A 220 -8.31 -28.63 -7.39
C HIS A 220 -9.24 -28.66 -8.60
N VAL A 221 -8.79 -28.03 -9.68
CA VAL A 221 -9.37 -28.13 -11.02
C VAL A 221 -8.28 -28.63 -11.94
N GLU A 222 -8.35 -29.92 -12.29
CA GLU A 222 -7.30 -30.61 -13.06
C GLU A 222 -7.22 -30.16 -14.53
N ASP A 223 -8.35 -29.73 -15.12
CA ASP A 223 -8.39 -29.14 -16.46
C ASP A 223 -8.96 -27.72 -16.42
N GLY A 224 -8.09 -26.75 -16.17
CA GLY A 224 -8.43 -25.33 -16.24
C GLY A 224 -8.55 -24.77 -17.66
N ASN A 225 -8.21 -25.53 -18.71
CA ASN A 225 -8.21 -25.03 -20.08
C ASN A 225 -9.59 -25.15 -20.74
N THR A 226 -10.32 -26.24 -20.43
CA THR A 226 -11.61 -26.53 -21.07
C THR A 226 -12.76 -26.89 -20.12
N ASP A 227 -12.50 -27.33 -18.89
CA ASP A 227 -13.57 -27.73 -17.95
C ASP A 227 -14.15 -26.54 -17.16
N LEU A 228 -15.01 -25.76 -17.83
CA LEU A 228 -15.71 -24.62 -17.20
C LEU A 228 -16.63 -25.04 -16.06
N ALA A 229 -17.16 -26.26 -16.09
CA ALA A 229 -18.06 -26.77 -15.07
C ALA A 229 -17.31 -27.11 -13.77
N ALA A 230 -16.09 -27.65 -13.87
CA ALA A 230 -15.22 -27.88 -12.72
C ALA A 230 -14.81 -26.56 -12.06
N ILE A 231 -14.47 -25.53 -12.85
CA ILE A 231 -14.16 -24.19 -12.34
C ILE A 231 -15.39 -23.61 -11.61
N GLU A 232 -16.57 -23.67 -12.22
CA GLU A 232 -17.82 -23.20 -11.60
C GLU A 232 -18.13 -23.93 -10.30
N LYS A 233 -18.00 -25.27 -10.29
CA LYS A 233 -18.21 -26.08 -9.09
C LYS A 233 -17.24 -25.68 -7.98
N ALA A 234 -15.96 -25.50 -8.30
CA ALA A 234 -14.94 -25.14 -7.31
C ALA A 234 -15.21 -23.75 -6.70
N ILE A 235 -15.64 -22.76 -7.49
CA ILE A 235 -15.98 -21.43 -6.94
C ILE A 235 -17.23 -21.51 -6.05
N ASN A 236 -18.25 -22.29 -6.44
CA ASN A 236 -19.42 -22.50 -5.58
C ASN A 236 -19.05 -23.18 -4.25
N GLU A 237 -18.19 -24.20 -4.30
CA GLU A 237 -17.69 -24.89 -3.10
C GLU A 237 -16.86 -23.97 -2.21
N ALA A 238 -16.00 -23.12 -2.80
CA ALA A 238 -15.25 -22.10 -2.09
C ALA A 238 -16.18 -21.13 -1.33
N LYS A 239 -17.24 -20.63 -1.98
CA LYS A 239 -18.22 -19.73 -1.35
C LYS A 239 -19.04 -20.39 -0.23
N ALA A 240 -19.14 -21.72 -0.24
CA ALA A 240 -19.82 -22.47 0.82
C ALA A 240 -18.96 -22.61 2.09
N VAL A 241 -17.64 -22.46 1.98
CA VAL A 241 -16.71 -22.47 3.12
C VAL A 241 -16.51 -21.05 3.63
N THR A 242 -17.27 -20.69 4.66
CA THR A 242 -17.33 -19.30 5.17
C THR A 242 -16.38 -19.01 6.32
N ASP A 243 -15.66 -20.01 6.84
CA ASP A 243 -14.80 -19.87 8.01
C ASP A 243 -13.30 -20.02 7.71
N LYS A 244 -12.94 -20.20 6.43
CA LYS A 244 -11.57 -20.30 5.92
C LYS A 244 -11.45 -19.63 4.55
N PRO A 245 -10.37 -18.87 4.28
CA PRO A 245 -10.07 -18.47 2.92
C PRO A 245 -9.86 -19.71 2.03
N THR A 246 -10.19 -19.62 0.74
CA THR A 246 -10.08 -20.75 -0.18
C THR A 246 -9.04 -20.49 -1.27
N MET A 247 -8.17 -21.48 -1.53
CA MET A 247 -7.28 -21.52 -2.69
C MET A 247 -7.77 -22.61 -3.64
N ILE A 248 -8.08 -22.21 -4.87
CA ILE A 248 -8.46 -23.11 -5.97
C ILE A 248 -7.24 -23.23 -6.87
N LYS A 249 -6.59 -24.40 -6.83
CA LYS A 249 -5.48 -24.75 -7.71
C LYS A 249 -6.06 -25.14 -9.07
N VAL A 250 -5.88 -24.29 -10.08
CA VAL A 250 -6.39 -24.49 -11.43
C VAL A 250 -5.22 -24.83 -12.34
N THR A 251 -5.13 -26.10 -12.75
CA THR A 251 -4.06 -26.57 -13.63
C THR A 251 -4.32 -26.10 -15.05
N THR A 252 -3.43 -25.29 -15.62
CA THR A 252 -3.57 -24.75 -16.98
C THR A 252 -2.33 -25.01 -17.84
N ILE A 253 -2.43 -24.69 -19.13
CA ILE A 253 -1.28 -24.64 -20.04
C ILE A 253 -1.00 -23.17 -20.36
N ILE A 254 0.18 -22.67 -19.98
CA ILE A 254 0.60 -21.32 -20.36
C ILE A 254 0.65 -21.20 -21.89
N GLY A 255 0.10 -20.12 -22.45
CA GLY A 255 0.05 -19.93 -23.90
C GLY A 255 -0.88 -20.91 -24.63
N TYR A 256 -1.87 -21.50 -23.94
CA TYR A 256 -2.81 -22.48 -24.50
C TYR A 256 -3.29 -22.11 -25.91
N GLY A 257 -3.12 -23.04 -26.85
CA GLY A 257 -3.52 -22.90 -28.24
C GLY A 257 -2.41 -22.49 -29.19
N SER A 258 -1.29 -21.95 -28.69
CA SER A 258 -0.09 -21.68 -29.50
C SER A 258 0.64 -23.00 -29.81
N PRO A 259 0.61 -23.50 -31.06
CA PRO A 259 1.08 -24.85 -31.34
C PRO A 259 2.57 -25.07 -31.03
N ASN A 260 3.41 -24.05 -31.18
CA ASN A 260 4.86 -24.17 -31.01
C ASN A 260 5.38 -23.55 -29.71
N LYS A 261 4.60 -22.68 -29.03
CA LYS A 261 5.08 -21.96 -27.83
C LYS A 261 4.32 -22.27 -26.55
N GLN A 262 3.14 -22.90 -26.60
CA GLN A 262 2.43 -23.28 -25.37
C GLN A 262 3.30 -24.19 -24.49
N ASN A 263 3.13 -24.12 -23.17
CA ASN A 263 3.90 -24.89 -22.19
C ASN A 263 5.43 -24.64 -22.23
N THR A 264 5.86 -23.44 -22.65
CA THR A 264 7.28 -23.05 -22.66
C THR A 264 7.48 -21.68 -22.01
N ALA A 265 8.65 -21.41 -21.45
CA ALA A 265 8.96 -20.07 -20.96
C ALA A 265 8.95 -19.00 -22.07
N GLY A 266 9.12 -19.39 -23.33
CA GLY A 266 9.13 -18.48 -24.48
C GLY A 266 7.81 -17.73 -24.69
N VAL A 267 6.68 -18.21 -24.15
CA VAL A 267 5.38 -17.51 -24.22
C VAL A 267 5.09 -16.65 -22.98
N HIS A 268 5.96 -16.65 -21.96
CA HIS A 268 5.75 -15.92 -20.72
C HIS A 268 5.77 -14.40 -20.94
N GLY A 269 6.88 -13.85 -21.46
CA GLY A 269 7.15 -12.40 -21.50
C GLY A 269 7.47 -11.79 -22.85
N ALA A 270 7.17 -12.50 -23.93
CA ALA A 270 7.40 -12.03 -25.29
C ALA A 270 6.16 -12.18 -26.16
N ALA A 271 6.06 -11.31 -27.17
CA ALA A 271 5.02 -11.43 -28.20
C ALA A 271 5.14 -12.76 -28.96
N LEU A 272 4.01 -13.29 -29.41
CA LEU A 272 3.98 -14.55 -30.17
C LEU A 272 4.65 -14.40 -31.53
N GLY A 273 4.48 -13.26 -32.22
CA GLY A 273 4.91 -13.07 -33.60
C GLY A 273 3.85 -13.55 -34.60
N ALA A 274 3.79 -12.88 -35.75
CA ALA A 274 2.70 -13.02 -36.74
C ALA A 274 2.44 -14.47 -37.18
N ASP A 275 3.49 -15.25 -37.45
CA ASP A 275 3.36 -16.65 -37.90
C ASP A 275 2.70 -17.53 -36.82
N GLU A 276 3.15 -17.39 -35.58
CA GLU A 276 2.60 -18.17 -34.46
C GLU A 276 1.17 -17.74 -34.14
N ILE A 277 0.85 -16.45 -34.30
CA ILE A 277 -0.52 -15.94 -34.13
C ILE A 277 -1.47 -16.55 -35.17
N ALA A 278 -1.05 -16.63 -36.43
CA ALA A 278 -1.84 -17.25 -37.49
C ALA A 278 -2.14 -18.73 -37.17
N LEU A 279 -1.12 -19.48 -36.74
CA LEU A 279 -1.27 -20.88 -36.32
C LEU A 279 -2.16 -21.03 -35.07
N THR A 280 -2.03 -20.11 -34.10
CA THR A 280 -2.87 -20.09 -32.90
C THR A 280 -4.33 -19.83 -33.25
N ARG A 281 -4.59 -18.89 -34.17
CA ARG A 281 -5.95 -18.60 -34.67
C ARG A 281 -6.55 -19.80 -35.39
N GLU A 282 -5.81 -20.46 -36.26
CA GLU A 282 -6.26 -21.70 -36.92
C GLU A 282 -6.58 -22.79 -35.90
N LYS A 283 -5.66 -23.05 -34.95
CA LYS A 283 -5.80 -24.08 -33.91
C LYS A 283 -7.02 -23.85 -33.02
N LEU A 284 -7.28 -22.60 -32.66
CA LEU A 284 -8.42 -22.20 -31.83
C LEU A 284 -9.64 -21.77 -32.67
N GLY A 285 -9.68 -22.08 -33.97
CA GLY A 285 -10.79 -21.80 -34.87
C GLY A 285 -11.24 -20.33 -34.95
N TRP A 286 -10.35 -19.39 -34.68
CA TRP A 286 -10.65 -17.96 -34.64
C TRP A 286 -10.44 -17.30 -36.00
N GLN A 287 -11.52 -16.81 -36.61
CA GLN A 287 -11.52 -16.26 -37.96
C GLN A 287 -11.64 -14.73 -38.01
N HIS A 288 -11.65 -14.05 -36.85
CA HIS A 288 -11.81 -12.60 -36.79
C HIS A 288 -10.48 -11.87 -36.85
N GLU A 289 -10.47 -10.74 -37.55
CA GLU A 289 -9.33 -9.83 -37.65
C GLU A 289 -8.88 -9.30 -36.29
N PRO A 290 -7.62 -8.82 -36.17
CA PRO A 290 -7.12 -8.26 -34.92
C PRO A 290 -8.04 -7.16 -34.35
N PHE A 291 -8.29 -7.23 -33.04
CA PHE A 291 -9.16 -6.30 -32.31
C PHE A 291 -10.65 -6.30 -32.74
N VAL A 292 -11.09 -7.24 -33.58
CA VAL A 292 -12.50 -7.42 -33.94
C VAL A 292 -13.12 -8.46 -33.02
N ILE A 293 -14.06 -8.03 -32.18
CA ILE A 293 -14.84 -8.92 -31.31
C ILE A 293 -16.20 -9.22 -31.94
N PRO A 294 -16.63 -10.50 -31.97
CA PRO A 294 -17.95 -10.86 -32.47
C PRO A 294 -19.07 -10.20 -31.68
N GLU A 295 -20.12 -9.77 -32.39
CA GLU A 295 -21.26 -9.10 -31.77
C GLU A 295 -21.97 -10.00 -30.74
N ASP A 296 -22.03 -11.31 -30.97
CA ASP A 296 -22.61 -12.27 -30.01
C ASP A 296 -21.84 -12.31 -28.68
N VAL A 297 -20.51 -12.15 -28.72
CA VAL A 297 -19.68 -12.04 -27.50
C VAL A 297 -20.01 -10.77 -26.75
N LEU A 298 -20.03 -9.62 -27.44
CA LEU A 298 -20.38 -8.35 -26.82
C LEU A 298 -21.79 -8.39 -26.24
N ASN A 299 -22.77 -8.89 -26.98
CA ASN A 299 -24.15 -9.06 -26.52
C ASN A 299 -24.24 -9.95 -25.28
N HIS A 300 -23.39 -10.96 -25.16
CA HIS A 300 -23.33 -11.82 -23.98
C HIS A 300 -22.66 -11.12 -22.80
N THR A 301 -21.42 -10.68 -22.96
CA THR A 301 -20.61 -10.14 -21.85
C THR A 301 -21.15 -8.81 -21.34
N ARG A 302 -21.79 -7.99 -22.19
CA ARG A 302 -22.42 -6.72 -21.79
C ARG A 302 -23.69 -6.87 -20.98
N LYS A 303 -24.26 -8.08 -20.85
CA LYS A 303 -25.31 -8.34 -19.86
C LYS A 303 -24.83 -8.02 -18.44
N ALA A 304 -23.51 -8.01 -18.18
CA ALA A 304 -22.94 -7.54 -16.91
C ALA A 304 -23.32 -6.09 -16.57
N VAL A 305 -23.60 -5.22 -17.56
CA VAL A 305 -24.08 -3.85 -17.31
C VAL A 305 -25.46 -3.87 -16.67
N GLU A 306 -26.39 -4.66 -17.20
CA GLU A 306 -27.75 -4.80 -16.66
C GLU A 306 -27.73 -5.51 -15.30
N ARG A 307 -26.99 -6.62 -15.18
CA ARG A 307 -26.81 -7.33 -13.89
C ARG A 307 -26.24 -6.41 -12.82
N GLY A 308 -25.19 -5.66 -13.16
CA GLY A 308 -24.52 -4.74 -12.24
C GLY A 308 -25.41 -3.59 -11.77
N ALA A 309 -26.18 -2.99 -12.68
CA ALA A 309 -27.18 -1.99 -12.32
C ALA A 309 -28.24 -2.57 -11.39
N GLY A 310 -28.68 -3.81 -11.61
CA GLY A 310 -29.59 -4.53 -10.72
C GLY A 310 -29.02 -4.74 -9.32
N TYR A 311 -27.78 -5.24 -9.22
CA TYR A 311 -27.11 -5.46 -7.93
C TYR A 311 -26.92 -4.18 -7.13
N GLU A 312 -26.51 -3.09 -7.79
CA GLU A 312 -26.33 -1.81 -7.12
C GLU A 312 -27.67 -1.18 -6.71
N ALA A 313 -28.72 -1.28 -7.53
CA ALA A 313 -30.05 -0.80 -7.18
C ALA A 313 -30.64 -1.56 -5.98
N GLU A 314 -30.45 -2.88 -5.92
CA GLU A 314 -30.80 -3.72 -4.76
C GLU A 314 -30.07 -3.25 -3.50
N TRP A 315 -28.77 -3.02 -3.60
CA TRP A 315 -27.96 -2.53 -2.47
C TRP A 315 -28.38 -1.12 -2.03
N ASN A 316 -28.59 -0.20 -2.96
CA ASN A 316 -29.03 1.18 -2.66
C ASN A 316 -30.38 1.20 -1.94
N LYS A 317 -31.31 0.32 -2.32
CA LYS A 317 -32.58 0.15 -1.61
C LYS A 317 -32.34 -0.37 -0.18
N THR A 318 -31.55 -1.44 -0.04
CA THR A 318 -31.21 -2.03 1.26
C THR A 318 -30.53 -0.99 2.17
N PHE A 319 -29.64 -0.18 1.63
CA PHE A 319 -28.95 0.87 2.36
C PHE A 319 -29.87 2.03 2.73
N SER A 320 -30.81 2.41 1.86
CA SER A 320 -31.85 3.40 2.19
C SER A 320 -32.72 2.93 3.36
N ASP A 321 -33.16 1.67 3.32
CA ASP A 321 -33.94 1.04 4.39
C ASP A 321 -33.13 0.93 5.69
N TYR A 322 -31.84 0.60 5.58
CA TYR A 322 -30.89 0.60 6.70
C TYR A 322 -30.81 1.98 7.37
N LYS A 323 -30.62 3.06 6.59
CA LYS A 323 -30.55 4.43 7.14
C LYS A 323 -31.83 4.89 7.80
N ALA A 324 -32.99 4.47 7.29
CA ALA A 324 -34.27 4.77 7.91
C ALA A 324 -34.44 4.07 9.27
N LYS A 325 -33.91 2.85 9.41
CA LYS A 325 -34.05 2.01 10.61
C LYS A 325 -32.95 2.22 11.66
N TYR A 326 -31.73 2.50 11.21
CA TYR A 326 -30.52 2.67 12.01
C TYR A 326 -29.87 4.03 11.69
N PRO A 327 -30.51 5.17 12.02
CA PRO A 327 -30.08 6.47 11.54
C PRO A 327 -28.71 6.91 12.04
N GLN A 328 -28.30 6.50 13.25
CA GLN A 328 -26.98 6.83 13.81
C GLN A 328 -25.88 6.04 13.08
N GLU A 329 -26.02 4.73 12.99
CA GLU A 329 -25.06 3.88 12.29
C GLU A 329 -25.07 4.11 10.78
N GLY A 330 -26.21 4.50 10.22
CA GLY A 330 -26.37 4.90 8.82
C GLY A 330 -25.60 6.18 8.50
N ALA A 331 -25.69 7.19 9.37
CA ALA A 331 -24.90 8.42 9.25
C ALA A 331 -23.41 8.16 9.46
N GLU A 332 -23.04 7.29 10.40
CA GLU A 332 -21.65 6.86 10.56
C GLU A 332 -21.15 6.15 9.29
N PHE A 333 -21.88 5.17 8.78
CA PHE A 333 -21.48 4.46 7.56
C PHE A 333 -21.40 5.37 6.32
N ASP A 334 -22.34 6.30 6.14
CA ASP A 334 -22.27 7.34 5.10
C ASP A 334 -20.95 8.13 5.20
N ARG A 335 -20.50 8.45 6.41
CA ARG A 335 -19.22 9.16 6.64
C ARG A 335 -18.00 8.32 6.25
N TYR A 336 -18.02 7.01 6.52
CA TYR A 336 -16.98 6.07 6.06
C TYR A 336 -16.88 6.10 4.53
N ILE A 337 -17.97 5.80 3.83
CA ILE A 337 -17.95 5.63 2.38
C ILE A 337 -17.75 6.93 1.60
N THR A 338 -18.02 8.08 2.21
CA THR A 338 -17.71 9.41 1.64
C THR A 338 -16.30 9.90 1.98
N GLY A 339 -15.62 9.26 2.94
CA GLY A 339 -14.28 9.64 3.39
C GLY A 339 -14.22 10.93 4.22
N GLN A 340 -15.37 11.49 4.64
CA GLN A 340 -15.42 12.73 5.42
C GLN A 340 -14.88 12.51 6.85
N LEU A 341 -14.05 13.45 7.33
CA LEU A 341 -13.61 13.47 8.72
C LEU A 341 -14.66 14.20 9.59
N PRO A 342 -14.88 13.80 10.85
CA PRO A 342 -15.74 14.54 11.78
C PRO A 342 -15.24 15.96 12.01
N ASP A 343 -16.16 16.93 12.14
CA ASP A 343 -15.77 18.31 12.41
C ASP A 343 -14.98 18.44 13.72
N GLY A 344 -13.85 19.13 13.67
CA GLY A 344 -12.98 19.36 14.83
C GLY A 344 -12.29 18.10 15.37
N TRP A 345 -12.18 17.04 14.57
CA TRP A 345 -11.46 15.80 14.93
C TRP A 345 -10.04 16.06 15.44
N ASP A 346 -9.37 17.11 14.96
CA ASP A 346 -7.98 17.45 15.29
C ASP A 346 -7.84 18.15 16.65
N LYS A 347 -8.93 18.70 17.21
CA LYS A 347 -8.91 19.42 18.49
C LYS A 347 -8.60 18.55 19.70
N VAL A 348 -8.68 17.23 19.56
CA VAL A 348 -8.33 16.27 20.62
C VAL A 348 -6.81 16.05 20.74
N LEU A 349 -6.03 16.52 19.76
CA LEU A 349 -4.59 16.35 19.75
C LEU A 349 -3.95 17.11 20.95
N PRO A 350 -3.05 16.46 21.70
CA PRO A 350 -2.43 17.10 22.86
C PRO A 350 -1.53 18.28 22.47
N THR A 351 -1.40 19.24 23.37
CA THR A 351 -0.38 20.30 23.33
C THR A 351 0.51 20.19 24.56
N TYR A 352 1.75 20.67 24.44
CA TYR A 352 2.77 20.57 25.48
C TYR A 352 3.53 21.88 25.62
N THR A 353 4.00 22.19 26.83
CA THR A 353 4.90 23.32 27.14
C THR A 353 6.28 22.80 27.56
N ALA A 354 7.27 23.70 27.65
CA ALA A 354 8.63 23.34 28.05
C ALA A 354 8.74 22.77 29.48
N GLU A 355 7.75 23.06 30.34
CA GLU A 355 7.65 22.55 31.71
C GLU A 355 7.08 21.13 31.76
N ASP A 356 6.41 20.67 30.70
CA ASP A 356 5.88 19.32 30.64
C ASP A 356 7.01 18.28 30.59
N LYS A 357 6.77 17.16 31.26
CA LYS A 357 7.76 16.08 31.40
C LYS A 357 8.26 15.61 30.04
N ALA A 358 9.58 15.51 29.90
CA ALA A 358 10.24 14.89 28.77
C ALA A 358 9.82 13.42 28.61
N LEU A 359 9.40 13.06 27.39
CA LEU A 359 8.92 11.73 27.01
C LEU A 359 9.54 11.36 25.64
N PRO A 360 9.61 10.06 25.29
CA PRO A 360 10.05 9.69 23.95
C PRO A 360 8.93 9.98 22.95
N THR A 361 9.26 10.30 21.70
CA THR A 361 8.22 10.66 20.72
C THR A 361 7.30 9.49 20.37
N ARG A 362 7.73 8.22 20.56
CA ARG A 362 6.81 7.06 20.49
C ARG A 362 5.70 7.10 21.55
N LYS A 363 5.97 7.69 22.72
CA LYS A 363 4.96 7.88 23.78
C LYS A 363 4.01 9.03 23.44
N HIS A 364 4.52 10.09 22.83
CA HIS A 364 3.66 11.15 22.29
C HIS A 364 2.80 10.63 21.13
N SER A 365 3.33 9.75 20.29
CA SER A 365 2.60 9.02 19.25
C SER A 365 1.44 8.18 19.83
N GLU A 366 1.68 7.39 20.89
CA GLU A 366 0.62 6.65 21.59
C GLU A 366 -0.49 7.60 22.08
N ASN A 367 -0.11 8.73 22.67
CA ASN A 367 -1.06 9.73 23.16
C ASN A 367 -1.91 10.31 22.01
N CYS A 368 -1.29 10.65 20.89
CA CYS A 368 -1.99 11.16 19.70
C CYS A 368 -2.94 10.11 19.13
N LEU A 369 -2.44 8.88 18.91
CA LEU A 369 -3.23 7.76 18.38
C LEU A 369 -4.48 7.51 19.21
N ASN A 370 -4.35 7.43 20.54
CA ASN A 370 -5.47 7.15 21.42
C ASN A 370 -6.47 8.31 21.54
N LYS A 371 -6.00 9.56 21.43
CA LYS A 371 -6.91 10.72 21.37
C LYS A 371 -7.69 10.72 20.06
N LEU A 372 -7.01 10.50 18.94
CA LEU A 372 -7.64 10.43 17.62
C LEU A 372 -8.62 9.27 17.51
N ALA A 373 -8.26 8.06 17.95
CA ALA A 373 -9.13 6.89 17.87
C ALA A 373 -10.46 7.07 18.62
N SER A 374 -10.51 7.94 19.63
CA SER A 374 -11.76 8.26 20.36
C SER A 374 -12.77 9.08 19.54
N VAL A 375 -12.32 9.74 18.47
CA VAL A 375 -13.16 10.58 17.59
C VAL A 375 -13.09 10.19 16.11
N LEU A 376 -12.12 9.39 15.72
CA LEU A 376 -11.91 8.84 14.37
C LEU A 376 -12.02 7.31 14.44
N PRO A 377 -13.23 6.74 14.46
CA PRO A 377 -13.37 5.30 14.50
C PRO A 377 -12.89 4.63 13.19
N GLU A 378 -12.59 5.40 12.14
CA GLU A 378 -11.99 4.92 10.89
C GLU A 378 -10.56 4.39 11.08
N LEU A 379 -9.90 4.76 12.19
CA LEU A 379 -8.56 4.27 12.51
C LEU A 379 -8.60 2.78 12.82
N ILE A 380 -7.83 2.03 12.04
CA ILE A 380 -7.65 0.59 12.18
C ILE A 380 -6.18 0.28 11.94
N GLY A 381 -5.59 -0.64 12.70
CA GLY A 381 -4.17 -0.91 12.52
C GLY A 381 -3.53 -1.58 13.72
N GLY A 382 -2.21 -1.66 13.68
CA GLY A 382 -1.45 -2.24 14.77
C GLY A 382 0.00 -2.45 14.39
N SER A 383 0.58 -3.55 14.88
CA SER A 383 2.03 -3.73 14.82
C SER A 383 2.45 -5.14 14.40
N ALA A 384 3.62 -5.21 13.77
CA ALA A 384 4.32 -6.46 13.50
C ALA A 384 4.99 -7.00 14.78
N ASP A 385 4.18 -7.57 15.69
CA ASP A 385 4.60 -8.16 16.98
C ASP A 385 5.34 -7.21 17.96
N LEU A 386 5.20 -5.90 17.73
CA LEU A 386 5.93 -4.88 18.48
C LEU A 386 4.99 -3.87 19.17
N THR A 387 3.71 -4.22 19.37
CA THR A 387 2.67 -3.31 19.91
C THR A 387 3.11 -2.61 21.19
N HIS A 388 3.72 -3.33 22.14
CA HIS A 388 4.18 -2.76 23.41
C HIS A 388 5.51 -1.99 23.31
N SER A 389 6.33 -2.28 22.31
CA SER A 389 7.56 -1.55 22.03
C SER A 389 7.31 -0.27 21.26
N ASN A 390 6.36 -0.31 20.32
CA ASN A 390 5.94 0.82 19.48
C ASN A 390 4.91 1.72 20.18
N LEU A 391 4.17 1.18 21.16
CA LEU A 391 3.07 1.85 21.86
C LEU A 391 1.91 2.22 20.93
N THR A 392 1.45 1.25 20.15
CA THR A 392 0.49 1.46 19.04
C THR A 392 -0.86 0.79 19.24
N GLU A 393 -1.19 0.47 20.49
CA GLU A 393 -2.49 -0.07 20.88
C GLU A 393 -3.53 1.05 20.97
N ILE A 394 -4.70 0.85 20.36
CA ILE A 394 -5.91 1.62 20.62
C ILE A 394 -6.55 1.08 21.89
N LYS A 395 -6.34 1.79 22.99
CA LYS A 395 -6.78 1.39 24.34
C LYS A 395 -8.29 1.33 24.44
N GLY A 396 -8.76 0.35 25.20
CA GLY A 396 -10.20 0.13 25.41
C GLY A 396 -10.93 -0.46 24.19
N SER A 397 -10.21 -0.73 23.10
CA SER A 397 -10.71 -1.50 21.97
C SER A 397 -10.19 -2.95 22.03
N GLY A 398 -10.94 -3.91 21.48
CA GLY A 398 -10.48 -5.29 21.42
C GLY A 398 -9.51 -5.54 20.26
N ASP A 399 -9.20 -6.82 20.03
CA ASP A 399 -8.33 -7.29 18.95
C ASP A 399 -9.14 -7.79 17.75
N PHE A 400 -8.69 -7.44 16.53
CA PHE A 400 -9.23 -7.98 15.29
C PHE A 400 -8.85 -9.46 15.19
N GLN A 401 -9.84 -10.33 15.36
CA GLN A 401 -9.68 -11.79 15.43
C GLN A 401 -10.85 -12.51 14.75
N LYS A 402 -10.69 -13.81 14.45
CA LYS A 402 -11.80 -14.65 13.95
C LYS A 402 -12.98 -14.57 14.92
N GLY A 403 -14.12 -14.06 14.43
CA GLY A 403 -15.34 -13.84 15.23
C GLY A 403 -15.38 -12.54 16.05
N GLN A 404 -14.36 -11.69 15.96
CA GLN A 404 -14.29 -10.37 16.59
C GLN A 404 -13.77 -9.29 15.62
N TYR A 405 -14.23 -9.34 14.37
CA TYR A 405 -13.72 -8.47 13.29
C TYR A 405 -14.07 -6.98 13.47
N GLN A 406 -15.02 -6.63 14.33
CA GLN A 406 -15.39 -5.23 14.61
C GLN A 406 -14.28 -4.44 15.33
N ASN A 407 -13.29 -5.13 15.89
CA ASN A 407 -12.21 -4.54 16.66
C ASN A 407 -11.11 -3.93 15.75
N PRO A 408 -10.47 -2.81 16.14
CA PRO A 408 -9.52 -2.10 15.29
C PRO A 408 -8.04 -2.49 15.51
N ASN A 409 -7.68 -3.16 16.62
CA ASN A 409 -6.28 -3.53 16.89
C ASN A 409 -5.88 -4.79 16.12
N ILE A 410 -4.89 -4.68 15.23
CA ILE A 410 -4.39 -5.79 14.41
C ILE A 410 -3.01 -6.24 14.91
N HIS A 411 -2.90 -7.51 15.27
CA HIS A 411 -1.62 -8.14 15.61
C HIS A 411 -1.09 -8.91 14.40
N PHE A 412 -0.26 -8.27 13.58
CA PHE A 412 0.21 -8.86 12.32
C PHE A 412 1.19 -10.02 12.52
N GLY A 413 1.77 -10.16 13.73
CA GLY A 413 2.95 -11.01 13.98
C GLY A 413 4.21 -10.45 13.29
N VAL A 414 5.32 -11.19 13.32
CA VAL A 414 6.59 -10.77 12.69
C VAL A 414 6.51 -10.90 11.16
N ARG A 415 5.79 -9.96 10.55
CA ARG A 415 5.37 -9.97 9.13
C ARG A 415 5.32 -8.55 8.56
N GLU A 416 6.42 -7.81 8.62
CA GLU A 416 6.47 -6.41 8.19
C GLU A 416 6.01 -6.24 6.74
N HIS A 417 6.44 -7.13 5.84
CA HIS A 417 6.13 -6.99 4.42
C HIS A 417 4.66 -7.29 4.16
N GLY A 418 4.13 -8.37 4.76
CA GLY A 418 2.71 -8.72 4.74
C GLY A 418 1.84 -7.62 5.35
N MET A 419 2.20 -7.10 6.52
CA MET A 419 1.55 -5.93 7.15
C MET A 419 1.48 -4.76 6.17
N GLY A 420 2.60 -4.43 5.52
CA GLY A 420 2.67 -3.35 4.55
C GLY A 420 1.63 -3.47 3.43
N ALA A 421 1.58 -4.63 2.78
CA ALA A 421 0.65 -4.88 1.69
C ALA A 421 -0.81 -4.99 2.15
N ILE A 422 -1.05 -5.57 3.33
CA ILE A 422 -2.39 -5.65 3.92
C ILE A 422 -2.93 -4.24 4.21
N CYS A 423 -2.13 -3.35 4.81
CA CYS A 423 -2.55 -1.97 5.04
C CYS A 423 -2.86 -1.23 3.72
N ASN A 424 -2.09 -1.48 2.64
CA ASN A 424 -2.42 -0.96 1.31
C ASN A 424 -3.79 -1.47 0.84
N GLY A 425 -4.08 -2.75 1.01
CA GLY A 425 -5.38 -3.33 0.71
C GLY A 425 -6.53 -2.70 1.49
N ILE A 426 -6.35 -2.47 2.79
CA ILE A 426 -7.35 -1.80 3.64
C ILE A 426 -7.63 -0.38 3.14
N ALA A 427 -6.60 0.40 2.81
CA ALA A 427 -6.77 1.74 2.24
C ALA A 427 -7.48 1.70 0.87
N LEU A 428 -7.04 0.79 -0.01
CA LEU A 428 -7.56 0.65 -1.38
C LEU A 428 -8.94 -0.02 -1.46
N HIS A 429 -9.45 -0.54 -0.34
CA HIS A 429 -10.86 -0.88 -0.22
C HIS A 429 -11.77 0.35 -0.48
N GLN A 430 -11.22 1.56 -0.29
CA GLN A 430 -11.87 2.86 -0.49
C GLN A 430 -13.17 3.01 0.32
N SER A 431 -13.18 2.45 1.53
CA SER A 431 -14.28 2.55 2.51
C SER A 431 -14.10 3.68 3.52
N GLY A 432 -13.08 4.51 3.37
CA GLY A 432 -12.74 5.57 4.32
C GLY A 432 -11.97 5.11 5.57
N LEU A 433 -11.69 3.81 5.72
CA LEU A 433 -10.75 3.32 6.74
C LEU A 433 -9.39 4.01 6.60
N ILE A 434 -8.75 4.29 7.73
CA ILE A 434 -7.43 4.90 7.81
C ILE A 434 -6.49 3.89 8.45
N PRO A 435 -5.81 3.05 7.64
CA PRO A 435 -4.94 2.03 8.17
C PRO A 435 -3.64 2.62 8.71
N TYR A 436 -3.16 2.09 9.84
CA TYR A 436 -1.78 2.27 10.28
C TYR A 436 -1.05 0.94 10.52
N GLY A 437 0.24 0.92 10.22
CA GLY A 437 1.13 -0.22 10.46
C GLY A 437 2.39 0.22 11.19
N ALA A 438 2.85 -0.59 12.15
CA ALA A 438 3.95 -0.23 13.04
C ALA A 438 5.02 -1.31 13.21
N THR A 439 6.29 -0.90 13.11
CA THR A 439 7.48 -1.69 13.43
C THR A 439 8.62 -0.75 13.86
N PHE A 440 9.83 -1.26 14.06
CA PHE A 440 11.02 -0.42 14.21
C PHE A 440 11.43 0.17 12.87
N LEU A 441 11.96 1.40 12.87
CA LEU A 441 12.31 2.11 11.65
C LEU A 441 13.28 1.32 10.77
N ILE A 442 14.28 0.67 11.38
CA ILE A 442 15.24 -0.20 10.68
C ILE A 442 14.57 -1.35 9.91
N PHE A 443 13.45 -1.88 10.39
CA PHE A 443 12.73 -2.99 9.74
C PHE A 443 11.81 -2.52 8.61
N THR A 444 11.75 -1.22 8.32
CA THR A 444 11.13 -0.73 7.09
C THR A 444 11.80 -1.30 5.83
N ASP A 445 13.05 -1.75 5.93
CA ASP A 445 13.74 -2.44 4.84
C ASP A 445 13.07 -3.76 4.44
N TYR A 446 12.46 -4.50 5.39
CA TYR A 446 11.68 -5.71 5.07
C TYR A 446 10.43 -5.40 4.23
N MET A 447 9.83 -4.23 4.44
CA MET A 447 8.55 -3.84 3.83
C MET A 447 8.66 -2.69 2.83
N ARG A 448 9.88 -2.34 2.42
CA ARG A 448 10.18 -1.17 1.59
C ARG A 448 9.39 -1.18 0.28
N ALA A 449 9.24 -2.35 -0.34
CA ALA A 449 8.49 -2.49 -1.58
C ALA A 449 6.98 -2.20 -1.39
N ALA A 450 6.41 -2.59 -0.23
CA ALA A 450 5.02 -2.25 0.09
C ALA A 450 4.84 -0.76 0.37
N ILE A 451 5.78 -0.11 1.06
CA ILE A 451 5.79 1.36 1.27
C ILE A 451 5.88 2.10 -0.07
N ARG A 452 6.77 1.64 -0.97
CA ARG A 452 6.87 2.18 -2.33
C ARG A 452 5.55 2.01 -3.08
N LEU A 453 4.89 0.85 -2.95
CA LEU A 453 3.59 0.63 -3.55
C LEU A 453 2.51 1.51 -2.94
N SER A 454 2.52 1.83 -1.65
CA SER A 454 1.57 2.80 -1.08
C SER A 454 1.67 4.14 -1.79
N ALA A 455 2.90 4.60 -2.02
CA ALA A 455 3.15 5.88 -2.65
C ALA A 455 2.76 5.88 -4.14
N LEU A 456 3.11 4.81 -4.86
CA LEU A 456 2.73 4.65 -6.27
C LEU A 456 1.22 4.46 -6.45
N SER A 457 0.61 3.62 -5.61
CA SER A 457 -0.80 3.26 -5.68
C SER A 457 -1.71 4.33 -5.10
N GLN A 458 -1.16 5.41 -4.53
CA GLN A 458 -1.89 6.44 -3.80
C GLN A 458 -2.74 5.82 -2.67
N ALA A 459 -2.15 4.94 -1.86
CA ALA A 459 -2.79 4.40 -0.67
C ALA A 459 -2.42 5.28 0.54
N GLY A 460 -3.44 5.90 1.16
CA GLY A 460 -3.29 6.78 2.32
C GLY A 460 -2.97 6.04 3.63
N VAL A 461 -1.85 5.32 3.69
CA VAL A 461 -1.43 4.54 4.87
C VAL A 461 -0.55 5.36 5.81
N ILE A 462 -0.73 5.19 7.11
CA ILE A 462 0.11 5.80 8.15
C ILE A 462 1.12 4.76 8.68
N TRP A 463 2.41 5.01 8.48
CA TRP A 463 3.50 4.15 8.94
C TRP A 463 4.08 4.68 10.24
N VAL A 464 3.84 3.97 11.35
CA VAL A 464 4.30 4.36 12.70
C VAL A 464 5.60 3.61 13.02
N MET A 465 6.74 4.26 12.80
CA MET A 465 8.05 3.64 12.85
C MET A 465 8.84 4.14 14.06
N THR A 466 9.15 3.27 15.01
CA THR A 466 9.83 3.69 16.26
C THR A 466 11.30 3.29 16.30
N HIS A 467 12.03 3.66 17.36
CA HIS A 467 13.47 3.37 17.49
C HIS A 467 14.26 3.94 16.30
N ASP A 468 14.06 5.23 16.06
CA ASP A 468 14.47 5.95 14.86
C ASP A 468 15.98 6.20 14.65
N SER A 469 16.86 5.75 15.55
CA SER A 469 18.28 6.12 15.52
C SER A 469 19.14 5.22 16.42
N ILE A 470 20.46 5.48 16.43
CA ILE A 470 21.41 4.90 17.39
C ILE A 470 21.06 5.16 18.88
N GLY A 471 20.14 6.09 19.16
CA GLY A 471 19.57 6.29 20.50
C GLY A 471 18.88 5.05 21.05
N GLN A 472 18.57 4.05 20.21
CA GLN A 472 18.12 2.73 20.64
C GLN A 472 19.15 2.02 21.55
N GLY A 473 20.45 2.17 21.29
CA GLY A 473 21.48 1.63 22.19
C GLY A 473 21.73 0.13 22.06
N GLU A 474 21.39 -0.63 23.10
CA GLU A 474 22.02 -1.92 23.39
C GLU A 474 21.78 -3.02 22.34
N ASP A 475 20.68 -2.95 21.58
CA ASP A 475 20.38 -3.89 20.49
C ASP A 475 21.42 -3.84 19.35
N GLY A 476 22.19 -2.75 19.28
CA GLY A 476 23.35 -2.64 18.42
C GLY A 476 23.04 -2.37 16.94
N PRO A 477 24.06 -2.45 16.07
CA PRO A 477 24.01 -1.89 14.71
C PRO A 477 22.97 -2.55 13.79
N THR A 478 22.50 -3.76 14.09
CA THR A 478 21.44 -4.42 13.30
C THR A 478 20.06 -3.80 13.53
N HIS A 479 19.89 -3.04 14.61
CA HIS A 479 18.62 -2.40 14.97
C HIS A 479 18.65 -0.88 14.82
N GLN A 480 19.83 -0.30 14.64
CA GLN A 480 20.02 1.15 14.63
C GLN A 480 19.98 1.68 13.19
N PRO A 481 18.92 2.39 12.78
CA PRO A 481 18.82 2.96 11.44
C PRO A 481 19.87 4.06 11.23
N ILE A 482 20.48 4.06 10.04
CA ILE A 482 21.48 5.05 9.61
C ILE A 482 21.03 5.70 8.29
N GLU A 483 20.97 4.91 7.23
CA GLU A 483 20.58 5.29 5.88
C GLU A 483 19.06 5.35 5.68
N THR A 484 18.30 4.75 6.60
CA THR A 484 16.87 4.45 6.43
C THR A 484 16.05 5.70 6.14
N LEU A 485 16.28 6.80 6.87
CA LEU A 485 15.57 8.07 6.63
C LEU A 485 15.87 8.66 5.25
N ALA A 486 17.13 8.69 4.83
CA ALA A 486 17.51 9.18 3.50
C ALA A 486 16.89 8.30 2.40
N SER A 487 16.91 6.99 2.62
CA SER A 487 16.35 5.98 1.74
C SER A 487 14.83 6.14 1.58
N LEU A 488 14.10 6.43 2.66
CA LEU A 488 12.65 6.66 2.65
C LEU A 488 12.28 8.02 2.06
N ARG A 489 13.01 9.10 2.40
CA ARG A 489 12.82 10.44 1.83
C ARG A 489 13.00 10.47 0.31
N ALA A 490 13.75 9.52 -0.24
CA ALA A 490 13.95 9.39 -1.69
C ALA A 490 12.76 8.74 -2.42
N ILE A 491 11.80 8.14 -1.72
CA ILE A 491 10.60 7.55 -2.34
C ILE A 491 9.66 8.68 -2.77
N PRO A 492 9.33 8.83 -4.06
CA PRO A 492 8.36 9.83 -4.51
C PRO A 492 6.99 9.60 -3.88
N ASN A 493 6.25 10.67 -3.61
CA ASN A 493 4.90 10.63 -3.01
C ASN A 493 4.82 9.91 -1.65
N LEU A 494 5.90 9.93 -0.87
CA LEU A 494 5.91 9.52 0.53
C LEU A 494 6.30 10.71 1.42
N THR A 495 5.40 11.11 2.31
CA THR A 495 5.73 12.11 3.33
C THR A 495 6.44 11.44 4.50
N VAL A 496 7.69 11.81 4.77
CA VAL A 496 8.46 11.33 5.92
C VAL A 496 8.52 12.45 6.96
N ILE A 497 8.07 12.18 8.18
CA ILE A 497 8.04 13.13 9.30
C ILE A 497 8.81 12.56 10.49
N ARG A 498 9.79 13.30 10.99
CA ARG A 498 10.59 12.97 12.18
C ARG A 498 10.42 14.05 13.25
N PRO A 499 9.35 13.99 14.06
CA PRO A 499 9.00 15.04 15.02
C PRO A 499 9.99 15.12 16.18
N ALA A 500 10.26 16.35 16.62
CA ALA A 500 11.22 16.68 17.67
C ALA A 500 10.70 16.47 19.09
N ASP A 501 9.39 16.65 19.31
CA ASP A 501 8.76 16.60 20.63
C ASP A 501 7.25 16.31 20.54
N GLY A 502 6.52 16.53 21.65
CA GLY A 502 5.08 16.29 21.72
C GLY A 502 4.22 17.15 20.80
N ASN A 503 4.55 18.44 20.62
CA ASN A 503 3.77 19.33 19.74
C ASN A 503 3.98 18.94 18.28
N GLU A 504 5.21 18.61 17.89
CA GLU A 504 5.46 18.12 16.54
C GLU A 504 4.84 16.74 16.29
N CYS A 505 4.73 15.87 17.30
CA CYS A 505 4.00 14.61 17.17
C CYS A 505 2.51 14.86 16.86
N SER A 506 1.88 15.81 17.54
CA SER A 506 0.50 16.22 17.26
C SER A 506 0.36 16.77 15.84
N GLY A 507 1.27 17.64 15.41
CA GLY A 507 1.32 18.14 14.03
C GLY A 507 1.52 17.04 12.98
N ALA A 508 2.37 16.06 13.29
CA ALA A 508 2.66 14.94 12.40
C ALA A 508 1.44 14.03 12.19
N TYR A 509 0.72 13.70 13.28
CA TYR A 509 -0.52 12.93 13.20
C TYR A 509 -1.63 13.72 12.51
N LYS A 510 -1.74 15.03 12.76
CA LYS A 510 -2.70 15.87 12.04
C LYS A 510 -2.49 15.77 10.53
N LEU A 511 -1.26 16.04 10.09
CA LEU A 511 -0.91 16.00 8.68
C LEU A 511 -1.07 14.59 8.09
N ALA A 512 -0.73 13.54 8.84
CA ALA A 512 -0.88 12.16 8.38
C ALA A 512 -2.34 11.78 8.10
N ILE A 513 -3.29 12.18 8.97
CA ILE A 513 -4.72 11.95 8.76
C ILE A 513 -5.23 12.73 7.55
N GLU A 514 -4.84 14.01 7.41
CA GLU A 514 -5.22 14.84 6.27
C GLU A 514 -4.70 14.24 4.94
N LYS A 515 -3.43 13.82 4.92
CA LYS A 515 -2.80 13.17 3.76
C LYS A 515 -3.40 11.80 3.46
N ALA A 516 -3.77 11.01 4.47
CA ALA A 516 -4.46 9.74 4.27
C ALA A 516 -5.77 9.93 3.48
N LYS A 517 -6.55 10.99 3.77
CA LYS A 517 -7.76 11.34 3.01
C LYS A 517 -7.49 11.90 1.62
N GLN A 518 -6.27 12.37 1.38
CA GLN A 518 -5.77 12.76 0.07
C GLN A 518 -5.12 11.59 -0.68
N ASN A 519 -5.28 10.35 -0.20
CA ASN A 519 -4.70 9.15 -0.82
C ASN A 519 -3.16 9.20 -0.87
N HIS A 520 -2.53 9.76 0.17
CA HIS A 520 -1.09 9.96 0.23
C HIS A 520 -0.50 9.34 1.52
N PRO A 521 0.44 8.39 1.42
CA PRO A 521 1.00 7.72 2.60
C PRO A 521 1.93 8.65 3.39
N THR A 522 1.95 8.47 4.70
CA THR A 522 2.83 9.21 5.62
C THR A 522 3.59 8.25 6.50
N LEU A 523 4.92 8.44 6.61
CA LEU A 523 5.79 7.74 7.53
C LEU A 523 6.22 8.64 8.67
N LEU A 524 6.03 8.15 9.88
CA LEU A 524 6.30 8.85 11.13
C LEU A 524 7.44 8.13 11.87
N ALA A 525 8.58 8.80 12.06
CA ALA A 525 9.76 8.25 12.71
C ALA A 525 9.89 8.74 14.16
N PHE A 526 9.88 7.82 15.12
CA PHE A 526 9.78 8.12 16.55
C PHE A 526 10.95 7.57 17.38
N THR A 527 11.37 8.35 18.37
CA THR A 527 12.49 8.05 19.26
C THR A 527 12.15 6.96 20.27
N ARG A 528 13.17 6.22 20.72
CA ARG A 528 13.08 5.34 21.90
C ARG A 528 13.28 6.13 23.20
N GLN A 529 14.22 7.06 23.16
CA GLN A 529 14.72 7.91 24.24
C GLN A 529 13.87 9.16 24.44
N ASN A 530 13.87 9.69 25.67
CA ASN A 530 13.14 10.91 26.00
C ASN A 530 13.71 12.12 25.24
N VAL A 531 12.81 13.01 24.84
CA VAL A 531 13.13 14.33 24.29
C VAL A 531 12.40 15.41 25.11
N PRO A 532 12.98 16.60 25.29
CA PRO A 532 12.28 17.72 25.93
C PRO A 532 11.22 18.30 24.98
N ASN A 533 10.18 18.92 25.55
CA ASN A 533 9.28 19.79 24.78
C ASN A 533 9.94 21.16 24.63
N LEU A 534 9.90 21.72 23.41
CA LEU A 534 10.59 22.95 23.08
C LEU A 534 9.59 24.12 22.97
N ALA A 535 9.94 25.29 23.50
CA ALA A 535 9.03 26.45 23.49
C ALA A 535 8.67 26.95 22.08
N GLY A 536 9.54 26.71 21.09
CA GLY A 536 9.36 27.16 19.70
C GLY A 536 8.68 26.16 18.78
N THR A 537 8.40 24.93 19.22
CA THR A 537 7.74 23.92 18.37
C THR A 537 6.23 24.11 18.34
N SER A 538 5.60 23.70 17.23
CA SER A 538 4.16 23.86 17.06
C SER A 538 3.56 22.83 16.11
N ILE A 539 2.25 22.61 16.24
CA ILE A 539 1.46 21.78 15.31
C ILE A 539 1.49 22.39 13.91
N GLU A 540 1.34 23.71 13.81
CA GLU A 540 1.29 24.47 12.56
C GLU A 540 2.63 24.48 11.83
N GLY A 541 3.74 24.50 12.57
CA GLY A 541 5.09 24.42 12.01
C GLY A 541 5.33 23.13 11.24
N VAL A 542 4.80 22.00 11.71
CA VAL A 542 4.93 20.70 11.01
C VAL A 542 4.27 20.73 9.63
N ALA A 543 3.14 21.43 9.47
CA ALA A 543 2.46 21.58 8.19
C ALA A 543 3.29 22.37 7.15
N LYS A 544 4.36 23.04 7.59
CA LYS A 544 5.34 23.73 6.74
C LYS A 544 6.60 22.91 6.46
N GLY A 545 6.76 21.75 7.11
CA GLY A 545 7.88 20.82 6.92
C GLY A 545 9.21 21.28 7.51
N GLY A 546 9.47 22.59 7.53
CA GLY A 546 10.62 23.20 8.19
C GLY A 546 10.34 24.65 8.58
N TYR A 547 10.63 25.01 9.83
CA TYR A 547 10.26 26.31 10.40
C TYR A 547 11.23 26.72 11.52
N THR A 548 11.30 28.02 11.80
CA THR A 548 12.17 28.58 12.85
C THR A 548 11.60 28.27 14.24
N VAL A 549 12.40 27.65 15.10
CA VAL A 549 12.08 27.41 16.53
C VAL A 549 12.84 28.34 17.48
N VAL A 550 13.99 28.87 17.05
CA VAL A 550 14.72 29.95 17.71
C VAL A 550 15.11 30.96 16.65
N GLU A 551 14.67 32.19 16.80
CA GLU A 551 14.93 33.27 15.85
C GLU A 551 16.06 34.18 16.33
N SER A 552 16.85 34.70 15.39
CA SER A 552 17.88 35.70 15.66
C SER A 552 17.40 37.12 15.40
N GLU A 553 18.00 38.11 16.06
CA GLU A 553 17.77 39.51 15.71
C GLU A 553 18.46 39.89 14.38
N GLY A 554 17.66 40.03 13.33
CA GLY A 554 18.14 40.34 11.97
C GLY A 554 18.71 39.11 11.25
N THR A 555 19.66 39.31 10.35
CA THR A 555 20.29 38.21 9.59
C THR A 555 21.14 37.33 10.50
N PRO A 556 20.92 36.01 10.55
CA PRO A 556 21.72 35.10 11.37
C PRO A 556 23.15 34.95 10.81
N ASP A 557 24.12 34.82 11.71
CA ASP A 557 25.50 34.45 11.38
C ASP A 557 25.60 32.97 10.98
N ILE A 558 24.73 32.13 11.57
CA ILE A 558 24.64 30.69 11.30
C ILE A 558 23.21 30.17 11.49
N ILE A 559 22.83 29.18 10.69
CA ILE A 559 21.56 28.45 10.85
C ILE A 559 21.86 27.01 11.28
N LEU A 560 21.28 26.58 12.40
CA LEU A 560 21.31 25.20 12.87
C LEU A 560 20.00 24.52 12.46
N ILE A 561 20.07 23.41 11.74
CA ILE A 561 18.92 22.68 11.22
C ILE A 561 18.88 21.33 11.93
N GLY A 562 17.87 21.08 12.76
CA GLY A 562 17.69 19.80 13.45
C GLY A 562 16.46 19.04 12.95
N THR A 563 16.45 17.73 13.15
CA THR A 563 15.24 16.89 13.03
C THR A 563 15.15 15.98 14.25
N GLY A 564 13.93 15.58 14.63
CA GLY A 564 13.74 14.65 15.74
C GLY A 564 14.44 15.09 17.03
N SER A 565 15.08 14.13 17.71
CA SER A 565 15.79 14.35 18.97
C SER A 565 16.90 15.41 18.89
N GLU A 566 17.45 15.67 17.70
CA GLU A 566 18.60 16.55 17.53
C GLU A 566 18.23 18.04 17.54
N VAL A 567 16.95 18.41 17.38
CA VAL A 567 16.50 19.81 17.48
C VAL A 567 16.85 20.40 18.85
N SER A 568 16.69 19.61 19.92
CA SER A 568 17.03 20.04 21.28
C SER A 568 18.53 20.36 21.42
N LEU A 569 19.41 19.61 20.75
CA LEU A 569 20.85 19.87 20.73
C LEU A 569 21.17 21.18 20.02
N CYS A 570 20.48 21.47 18.91
CA CYS A 570 20.60 22.74 18.20
C CYS A 570 20.17 23.92 19.06
N VAL A 571 19.05 23.80 19.80
CA VAL A 571 18.58 24.85 20.71
C VAL A 571 19.61 25.15 21.80
N THR A 572 20.13 24.12 22.48
CA THR A 572 21.16 24.31 23.52
C THR A 572 22.46 24.91 22.96
N ALA A 573 22.88 24.52 21.75
CA ALA A 573 24.04 25.12 21.10
C ALA A 573 23.79 26.60 20.72
N ALA A 574 22.58 26.93 20.26
CA ALA A 574 22.19 28.30 19.93
C ALA A 574 22.18 29.20 21.16
N GLU A 575 21.71 28.73 22.31
CA GLU A 575 21.77 29.48 23.58
C GLU A 575 23.22 29.86 23.93
N LYS A 576 24.14 28.90 23.86
CA LYS A 576 25.57 29.12 24.15
C LYS A 576 26.21 30.09 23.15
N LEU A 577 25.94 29.95 21.85
CA LEU A 577 26.46 30.86 20.81
C LEU A 577 25.88 32.28 20.95
N THR A 578 24.60 32.39 21.29
CA THR A 578 23.94 33.68 21.52
C THR A 578 24.55 34.40 22.72
N ALA A 579 24.86 33.66 23.80
CA ALA A 579 25.57 34.20 24.96
C ALA A 579 26.99 34.69 24.61
N GLU A 580 27.59 34.17 23.53
CA GLU A 580 28.87 34.65 22.97
C GLU A 580 28.70 35.78 21.94
N GLY A 581 27.49 36.31 21.77
CA GLY A 581 27.18 37.44 20.90
C GLY A 581 26.95 37.08 19.43
N LYS A 582 26.78 35.80 19.09
CA LYS A 582 26.44 35.35 17.73
C LYS A 582 24.94 35.37 17.49
N LYS A 583 24.54 35.72 16.27
CA LYS A 583 23.14 35.65 15.81
C LYS A 583 22.85 34.26 15.29
N VAL A 584 22.10 33.46 16.04
CA VAL A 584 21.82 32.07 15.68
C VAL A 584 20.35 31.86 15.41
N ARG A 585 20.03 31.23 14.28
CA ARG A 585 18.70 30.69 14.02
C ARG A 585 18.72 29.18 14.18
N VAL A 586 17.69 28.63 14.82
CA VAL A 586 17.43 27.19 14.84
C VAL A 586 16.17 26.90 14.03
N VAL A 587 16.30 25.99 13.08
CA VAL A 587 15.21 25.47 12.26
C VAL A 587 14.94 24.03 12.67
N SER A 588 13.69 23.73 13.03
CA SER A 588 13.21 22.35 13.07
C SER A 588 12.75 21.98 11.66
N MET A 589 13.24 20.86 11.13
CA MET A 589 12.88 20.36 9.80
C MET A 589 12.27 18.94 9.89
N PRO A 590 11.07 18.78 10.47
CA PRO A 590 10.45 17.48 10.63
C PRO A 590 10.19 16.77 9.30
N SER A 591 9.96 17.48 8.19
CA SER A 591 9.76 16.87 6.85
C SER A 591 10.36 17.71 5.73
N THR A 592 11.37 17.14 5.06
CA THR A 592 12.03 17.75 3.89
C THR A 592 11.09 17.88 2.70
N GLU A 593 10.24 16.87 2.45
CA GLU A 593 9.28 16.86 1.33
C GLU A 593 8.22 17.96 1.47
N VAL A 594 7.64 18.10 2.66
CA VAL A 594 6.65 19.16 2.94
C VAL A 594 7.29 20.55 2.84
N PHE A 595 8.53 20.71 3.32
CA PHE A 595 9.27 21.97 3.21
C PHE A 595 9.59 22.32 1.76
N ASP A 596 10.07 21.35 0.99
CA ASP A 596 10.39 21.53 -0.43
C ASP A 596 9.17 21.93 -1.25
N GLY A 597 7.99 21.43 -0.88
CA GLY A 597 6.69 21.79 -1.47
C GLY A 597 6.18 23.19 -1.11
N GLN A 598 6.79 23.89 -0.15
CA GLN A 598 6.43 25.29 0.14
C GLN A 598 6.89 26.23 -0.98
N ASP A 599 6.26 27.41 -1.03
CA ASP A 599 6.63 28.45 -1.98
C ASP A 599 8.06 28.98 -1.74
N ALA A 600 8.61 29.64 -2.76
CA ALA A 600 9.99 30.12 -2.72
C ALA A 600 10.22 31.21 -1.66
N ALA A 601 9.21 32.03 -1.36
CA ALA A 601 9.33 33.11 -0.38
C ALA A 601 9.38 32.55 1.05
N TYR A 602 8.59 31.51 1.34
CA TYR A 602 8.65 30.79 2.60
C TYR A 602 10.00 30.08 2.77
N LYS A 603 10.49 29.38 1.74
CA LYS A 603 11.79 28.72 1.82
C LYS A 603 12.94 29.72 2.04
N GLU A 604 12.89 30.88 1.39
CA GLU A 604 13.85 31.97 1.60
C GLU A 604 13.75 32.57 3.01
N SER A 605 12.54 32.68 3.58
CA SER A 605 12.37 33.22 4.94
C SER A 605 12.95 32.31 6.01
N ILE A 606 12.97 30.99 5.79
CA ILE A 606 13.53 30.00 6.71
C ILE A 606 15.04 29.81 6.48
N LEU A 607 15.45 29.59 5.22
CA LEU A 607 16.84 29.35 4.82
C LEU A 607 17.34 30.41 3.82
N PRO A 608 17.57 31.67 4.25
CA PRO A 608 18.01 32.75 3.37
C PRO A 608 19.27 32.40 2.59
N LYS A 609 19.28 32.62 1.28
CA LYS A 609 20.43 32.30 0.41
C LYS A 609 21.70 33.07 0.79
N SER A 610 21.53 34.24 1.42
CA SER A 610 22.63 35.06 1.91
C SER A 610 23.37 34.44 3.10
N VAL A 611 22.78 33.46 3.80
CA VAL A 611 23.38 32.81 4.96
C VAL A 611 23.84 31.40 4.56
N THR A 612 25.12 31.29 4.21
CA THR A 612 25.75 30.05 3.73
C THR A 612 26.31 29.18 4.85
N LYS A 613 26.53 29.73 6.05
CA LYS A 613 26.94 28.97 7.23
C LYS A 613 25.74 28.25 7.81
N ARG A 614 25.67 26.95 7.55
CA ARG A 614 24.55 26.09 7.93
C ARG A 614 25.11 24.79 8.50
N LEU A 615 24.56 24.35 9.63
CA LEU A 615 24.89 23.07 10.25
C LEU A 615 23.62 22.24 10.39
N VAL A 616 23.56 21.10 9.73
CA VAL A 616 22.52 20.11 9.99
C VAL A 616 22.95 19.18 11.13
N VAL A 617 22.01 18.81 12.01
CA VAL A 617 22.21 17.81 13.06
C VAL A 617 21.11 16.76 12.95
N GLU A 618 21.47 15.54 12.57
CA GLU A 618 20.53 14.41 12.45
C GLU A 618 21.25 13.10 12.77
N ALA A 619 20.71 12.29 13.69
CA ALA A 619 21.22 10.95 14.01
C ALA A 619 20.91 9.90 12.93
N ALA A 620 21.33 10.20 11.69
CA ALA A 620 21.21 9.40 10.48
C ALA A 620 22.34 9.77 9.49
N ALA A 621 22.34 9.15 8.31
CA ALA A 621 23.30 9.40 7.25
C ALA A 621 23.32 10.88 6.79
N SER A 622 24.49 11.37 6.40
CA SER A 622 24.66 12.72 5.83
C SER A 622 23.99 12.89 4.46
N PHE A 623 23.72 11.76 3.78
CA PHE A 623 23.22 11.74 2.41
C PHE A 623 21.91 12.54 2.24
N GLY A 624 21.91 13.46 1.28
CA GLY A 624 20.77 14.35 0.98
C GLY A 624 20.85 15.72 1.67
N TRP A 625 21.52 15.84 2.82
CA TRP A 625 21.57 17.10 3.58
C TRP A 625 22.33 18.22 2.88
N HIS A 626 23.26 17.89 1.97
CA HIS A 626 23.96 18.86 1.12
C HIS A 626 23.02 19.80 0.34
N LYS A 627 21.78 19.37 0.06
CA LYS A 627 20.74 20.23 -0.52
C LYS A 627 20.46 21.48 0.30
N TYR A 628 20.51 21.38 1.63
CA TYR A 628 20.15 22.45 2.56
C TYR A 628 21.38 23.18 3.10
N VAL A 629 22.51 22.48 3.32
CA VAL A 629 23.72 23.09 3.88
C VAL A 629 24.64 23.72 2.81
N GLY A 630 24.53 23.30 1.54
CA GLY A 630 25.40 23.78 0.47
C GLY A 630 26.87 23.36 0.65
N MET A 631 27.78 24.05 -0.06
CA MET A 631 29.21 23.74 -0.06
C MET A 631 29.99 24.37 1.12
N GLU A 632 29.38 25.33 1.82
CA GLU A 632 30.00 26.06 2.93
C GLU A 632 29.47 25.67 4.31
N GLY A 633 28.48 24.77 4.35
CA GLY A 633 27.96 24.21 5.58
C GLY A 633 28.61 22.88 5.94
N ASP A 634 28.19 22.31 7.07
CA ASP A 634 28.64 21.00 7.56
C ASP A 634 27.45 20.22 8.14
N THR A 635 27.68 18.97 8.53
CA THR A 635 26.69 18.12 9.20
C THR A 635 27.26 17.46 10.45
N VAL A 636 26.41 17.29 11.46
CA VAL A 636 26.58 16.30 12.53
C VAL A 636 25.64 15.15 12.19
N SER A 637 26.22 14.11 11.59
CA SER A 637 25.55 12.95 11.02
C SER A 637 26.41 11.71 11.21
N ILE A 638 25.91 10.55 10.79
CA ILE A 638 26.60 9.26 10.97
C ILE A 638 26.64 8.48 9.65
N ASP A 639 27.83 8.31 9.07
CA ASP A 639 28.04 7.59 7.79
C ASP A 639 28.74 6.23 7.97
N ARG A 640 28.45 5.58 9.09
CA ARG A 640 28.89 4.22 9.42
C ARG A 640 27.84 3.56 10.29
N PHE A 641 27.85 2.23 10.37
CA PHE A 641 26.99 1.53 11.32
C PHE A 641 27.30 1.94 12.77
N GLY A 642 26.26 1.81 13.60
CA GLY A 642 26.31 2.12 15.03
C GLY A 642 27.06 1.08 15.86
N ALA A 643 26.69 0.96 17.13
CA ALA A 643 27.36 0.10 18.11
C ALA A 643 26.39 -0.40 19.18
N SER A 644 26.68 -1.56 19.78
CA SER A 644 25.96 -2.03 20.96
C SER A 644 26.57 -1.41 22.21
N ALA A 645 25.87 -0.45 22.80
CA ALA A 645 26.17 0.22 24.07
C ALA A 645 24.90 0.96 24.54
N PRO A 646 24.84 1.47 25.79
CA PRO A 646 23.71 2.28 26.22
C PRO A 646 23.44 3.46 25.27
N GLY A 647 22.18 3.73 24.95
CA GLY A 647 21.80 4.69 23.89
C GLY A 647 22.43 6.09 24.05
N GLY A 648 22.49 6.60 25.28
CA GLY A 648 23.17 7.87 25.57
C GLY A 648 24.68 7.82 25.29
N VAL A 649 25.34 6.68 25.55
CA VAL A 649 26.76 6.47 25.22
C VAL A 649 26.95 6.40 23.71
N CYS A 650 26.06 5.72 22.97
CA CYS A 650 26.10 5.73 21.51
C CYS A 650 26.00 7.16 20.97
N LEU A 651 24.97 7.92 21.39
CA LEU A 651 24.79 9.31 20.96
C LEU A 651 26.04 10.16 21.25
N GLU A 652 26.60 10.09 22.46
CA GLU A 652 27.83 10.81 22.82
C GLU A 652 29.01 10.43 21.91
N LYS A 653 29.30 9.14 21.75
CA LYS A 653 30.48 8.65 21.00
C LYS A 653 30.39 8.90 19.50
N PHE A 654 29.17 8.97 18.96
CA PHE A 654 28.94 9.35 17.56
C PHE A 654 28.77 10.87 17.37
N GLY A 655 28.95 11.68 18.41
CA GLY A 655 29.02 13.14 18.31
C GLY A 655 27.68 13.86 18.45
N PHE A 656 26.61 13.18 18.86
CA PHE A 656 25.30 13.78 19.13
C PHE A 656 25.24 14.33 20.56
N SER A 657 25.95 15.44 20.78
CA SER A 657 25.94 16.21 22.02
C SER A 657 25.91 17.71 21.70
N ALA A 658 25.32 18.50 22.60
CA ALA A 658 25.28 19.96 22.45
C ALA A 658 26.69 20.58 22.34
N ASP A 659 27.68 19.99 23.01
CA ASP A 659 29.06 20.47 22.96
C ASP A 659 29.73 20.22 21.61
N ASN A 660 29.49 19.06 20.98
CA ASN A 660 30.00 18.80 19.63
C ASN A 660 29.28 19.66 18.58
N VAL A 661 27.95 19.85 18.70
CA VAL A 661 27.19 20.76 17.83
C VAL A 661 27.73 22.19 17.95
N LEU A 662 27.97 22.67 19.17
CA LEU A 662 28.59 23.97 19.43
C LEU A 662 29.98 24.08 18.79
N ALA A 663 30.84 23.07 18.97
CA ALA A 663 32.19 23.06 18.42
C ALA A 663 32.18 23.11 16.88
N LYS A 664 31.32 22.33 16.24
CA LYS A 664 31.12 22.33 14.78
C LYS A 664 30.58 23.65 14.26
N ALA A 665 29.60 24.24 14.96
CA ALA A 665 29.06 25.55 14.64
C ALA A 665 30.12 26.65 14.71
N LYS A 666 30.98 26.64 15.75
CA LYS A 666 32.10 27.58 15.87
C LYS A 666 33.10 27.41 14.73
N ALA A 667 33.45 26.17 14.38
CA ALA A 667 34.37 25.90 13.27
C ALA A 667 33.86 26.46 11.92
N LEU A 668 32.55 26.45 11.69
CA LEU A 668 31.94 27.06 10.50
C LEU A 668 31.98 28.59 10.50
N LEU A 669 31.96 29.22 11.67
CA LEU A 669 31.98 30.67 11.84
C LEU A 669 33.39 31.29 11.73
N GLY A 670 34.44 30.48 11.84
CA GLY A 670 35.84 30.93 11.81
C GLY A 670 36.38 31.22 13.20
#